data_AF-A0AAE0DLH8-F1
#
_entry.id   AF-A0AAE0DLH8-F1
#
_cell.length_a   1.000
_cell.length_b   1.000
_cell.length_c   1.000
_cell.angle_alpha   90.00
_cell.angle_beta   90.00
_cell.angle_gamma   90.00
#
_symmetry.space_group_name_H-M   'P 1'
#
loop_
_entity.id
_entity.type
_entity.pdbx_description
1 polymer ?
#
loop_
_entity_poly.entity_id
_entity_poly.type
_entity_poly.pdbx_seq_one_letter_code
_entity_poly.pdbx_strand_id
1 'polypeptide(L)'
;MEQQALDLLVATLDPSGPIRNDAEHHLEQLYTNEAFPISLVSIASHKSVLLQHRQAALLSLKKLVLKTWSPSLEEYEGPNALSDATKDQLRESVLSIATAIDEERKIVGAASYVVSKIASADFPEQWPTLLPTLLNLVPQADPSQLHGVLVVLGNLVEDGFDEEQFSSSAIDLVKCIYNVAVDGEKKWTTRALAVSIFRACFDTMELVYQNNKASVKQFMQEASDAWSPFFIEVLKMPMPYMPSEEEENQGTPGGPNVINWRGVIALKTQVVKALDKIHNMFPHLLSARTLELFSTMWESLQAHLGPYHTMYTGDEQRQGRMEDADRLPYTLDFLIIEELDYIQTLLNTTTIKRELDAQLTPESLASGNATWIMQILAVAVGYSQILTEDAELWEVDVNIFLSEETSETANYSARNACGGLVGKLCSYKWPVIEILLGFSKSVFDDGSSSFKAKEAVLYVVKQVLDEISDYDAKIGPDLANAYLDFARMAMQDGENELLRARGFIVAGALITTAGEALHELAPDFALQSLKAIGEDESEVVKVSCLRVLQGYLKILPPARAQEFQVQTVAAISNFLSSHDLSEISDSEDLLDTLVETLRDAVMTDPTLCLEHPALDVLFTMASFGARSWTTTMLVNETFESLTSTMSSQGPESYARLCAKVLPSLTGALDVGDMTQENSLSDVAVSLLSTLAEYGSEPLPEGFVSTLLPKLYRLLFLDLEFSVHQSATITIKYILVHDATQLFAWRDPETGKEGLEIVLLIIDRLLGPNVDDSSAAEVGGLAVELVEKAGADKLGPYLMQLLQVVAIRLSTAERANFIQNLVLVFARLSLTNAKDVLDFLAQVQVDGANGGSGLEVVMRKWLENSVNFSGYDAIRQNVIALTNIYKLHDERLANIQTKGDLVVQDSTRIKTRSQAKREPDQFSVIPVPLKLTKVLVQELALPSPTTPGFSHGLGKKAKEGSPSGEDDDEWEDEPTVLDLGSPTTRQDLMGYMDESRWNMRQTDDETQKYLVEFFNNVSNEPGFQELYHSLTDEEREKLHKMNDTNQVNSNGQVPAQ
;
A
#
# COMPACT_ATOMS: atom_id res chain seq x y z
N MET A 1 0.82 -51.64 -5.00
CA MET A 1 0.96 -50.21 -4.62
C MET A 1 0.00 -49.36 -5.44
N GLU A 2 0.03 -49.42 -6.77
CA GLU A 2 -0.86 -48.66 -7.66
C GLU A 2 -2.35 -48.67 -7.28
N GLN A 3 -2.95 -49.85 -7.01
CA GLN A 3 -4.36 -49.91 -6.60
C GLN A 3 -4.62 -49.16 -5.29
N GLN A 4 -3.74 -49.31 -4.29
CA GLN A 4 -3.86 -48.62 -3.00
C GLN A 4 -3.73 -47.10 -3.16
N ALA A 5 -2.79 -46.65 -4.01
CA ALA A 5 -2.63 -45.23 -4.30
C ALA A 5 -3.85 -44.67 -5.04
N LEU A 6 -4.40 -45.41 -6.01
CA LEU A 6 -5.59 -45.02 -6.75
C LEU A 6 -6.81 -44.90 -5.83
N ASP A 7 -7.04 -45.87 -4.94
CA ASP A 7 -8.16 -45.85 -3.99
C ASP A 7 -8.09 -44.63 -3.05
N LEU A 8 -6.88 -44.27 -2.59
CA LEU A 8 -6.65 -43.06 -1.79
C LEU A 8 -6.87 -41.77 -2.60
N LEU A 9 -6.38 -41.70 -3.83
CA LEU A 9 -6.61 -40.54 -4.71
C LEU A 9 -8.10 -40.33 -5.00
N VAL A 10 -8.87 -41.41 -5.19
CA VAL A 10 -10.33 -41.34 -5.34
C VAL A 10 -10.95 -40.76 -4.07
N ALA A 11 -10.52 -41.21 -2.88
CA ALA A 11 -11.02 -40.70 -1.61
C ALA A 11 -10.67 -39.22 -1.35
N THR A 12 -9.57 -38.71 -1.91
CA THR A 12 -9.25 -37.25 -1.81
C THR A 12 -10.22 -36.37 -2.59
N LEU A 13 -10.99 -36.93 -3.53
CA LEU A 13 -11.98 -36.21 -4.32
C LEU A 13 -13.42 -36.39 -3.78
N ASP A 14 -13.58 -36.99 -2.59
CA ASP A 14 -14.88 -37.17 -1.97
C ASP A 14 -15.44 -35.83 -1.43
N PRO A 15 -16.76 -35.56 -1.55
CA PRO A 15 -17.37 -34.35 -0.99
C PRO A 15 -17.30 -34.29 0.55
N SER A 16 -17.07 -35.41 1.23
CA SER A 16 -16.95 -35.47 2.68
C SER A 16 -15.56 -35.02 3.17
N GLY A 17 -15.53 -33.89 3.89
CA GLY A 17 -14.29 -33.34 4.49
C GLY A 17 -13.48 -34.35 5.33
N PRO A 18 -14.10 -35.13 6.23
CA PRO A 18 -13.37 -36.16 7.00
C PRO A 18 -12.70 -37.23 6.14
N ILE A 19 -13.37 -37.74 5.09
CA ILE A 19 -12.82 -38.78 4.21
C ILE A 19 -11.62 -38.24 3.44
N ARG A 20 -11.73 -37.00 2.93
CA ARG A 20 -10.64 -36.33 2.22
C ARG A 20 -9.42 -36.13 3.13
N ASN A 21 -9.62 -35.59 4.33
CA ASN A 21 -8.53 -35.33 5.28
C ASN A 21 -7.84 -36.63 5.71
N ASP A 22 -8.61 -37.69 5.97
CA ASP A 22 -8.05 -39.00 6.26
C ASP A 22 -7.23 -39.52 5.08
N ALA A 23 -7.74 -39.45 3.85
CA ALA A 23 -7.03 -39.90 2.66
C ALA A 23 -5.73 -39.11 2.41
N GLU A 24 -5.74 -37.78 2.58
CA GLU A 24 -4.55 -36.93 2.45
C GLU A 24 -3.48 -37.29 3.48
N HIS A 25 -3.86 -37.47 4.75
CA HIS A 25 -2.92 -37.91 5.78
C HIS A 25 -2.33 -39.30 5.49
N HIS A 26 -3.13 -40.23 4.95
CA HIS A 26 -2.61 -41.54 4.52
C HIS A 26 -1.65 -41.44 3.33
N LEU A 27 -1.88 -40.51 2.39
CA LEU A 27 -0.94 -40.28 1.28
C LEU A 27 0.40 -39.73 1.78
N GLU A 28 0.40 -38.82 2.76
CA GLU A 28 1.63 -38.30 3.37
C GLU A 28 2.45 -39.38 4.07
N GLN A 29 1.80 -40.35 4.72
CA GLN A 29 2.50 -41.50 5.31
C GLN A 29 3.24 -42.36 4.27
N LEU A 30 2.77 -42.37 3.02
CA LEU A 30 3.38 -43.12 1.93
C LEU A 30 4.61 -42.44 1.31
N TYR A 31 4.95 -41.20 1.71
CA TYR A 31 6.09 -40.47 1.15
C TYR A 31 7.43 -41.17 1.41
N THR A 32 7.51 -41.99 2.45
CA THR A 32 8.71 -42.78 2.78
C THR A 32 8.91 -44.01 1.89
N ASN A 33 7.96 -44.34 1.01
CA ASN A 33 7.99 -45.54 0.17
C ASN A 33 8.43 -45.21 -1.28
N GLU A 34 9.59 -45.71 -1.70
CA GLU A 34 10.13 -45.51 -3.07
C GLU A 34 9.18 -45.94 -4.20
N ALA A 35 8.32 -46.94 -3.97
CA ALA A 35 7.38 -47.40 -4.99
C ALA A 35 6.16 -46.48 -5.18
N PHE A 36 5.92 -45.56 -4.23
CA PHE A 36 4.77 -44.67 -4.25
C PHE A 36 4.82 -43.63 -5.39
N PRO A 37 5.87 -42.81 -5.56
CA PRO A 37 5.93 -41.85 -6.67
C PRO A 37 5.93 -42.53 -8.04
N ILE A 38 6.56 -43.71 -8.18
CA ILE A 38 6.48 -44.51 -9.41
C ILE A 38 5.03 -44.94 -9.69
N SER A 39 4.29 -45.33 -8.64
CA SER A 39 2.87 -45.69 -8.77
C SER A 39 2.02 -44.49 -9.19
N LEU A 40 2.31 -43.28 -8.68
CA LEU A 40 1.60 -42.06 -9.09
C LEU A 40 1.82 -41.74 -10.57
N VAL A 41 3.05 -41.84 -11.05
CA VAL A 41 3.38 -41.66 -12.48
C VAL A 41 2.70 -42.71 -13.35
N SER A 42 2.70 -43.99 -12.91
CA SER A 42 2.00 -45.07 -13.61
C SER A 42 0.50 -44.77 -13.70
N ILE A 43 -0.16 -44.40 -12.60
CA ILE A 43 -1.58 -44.01 -12.61
C ILE A 43 -1.81 -42.85 -13.58
N ALA A 44 -0.95 -41.84 -13.58
CA ALA A 44 -1.04 -40.68 -14.46
C ALA A 44 -0.83 -41.03 -15.94
N SER A 45 -0.01 -42.02 -16.30
CA SER A 45 0.27 -42.38 -17.69
C SER A 45 -0.81 -43.26 -18.34
N HIS A 46 -1.63 -43.96 -17.54
CA HIS A 46 -2.63 -44.90 -18.08
C HIS A 46 -3.92 -44.19 -18.48
N LYS A 47 -4.18 -44.07 -19.80
CA LYS A 47 -5.40 -43.48 -20.37
C LYS A 47 -6.71 -44.20 -19.98
N SER A 48 -6.65 -45.40 -19.40
CA SER A 48 -7.81 -46.13 -18.85
C SER A 48 -8.30 -45.59 -17.51
N VAL A 49 -7.47 -44.80 -16.81
CA VAL A 49 -7.83 -44.15 -15.55
C VAL A 49 -8.56 -42.84 -15.86
N LEU A 50 -9.61 -42.51 -15.10
CA LEU A 50 -10.36 -41.27 -15.28
C LEU A 50 -9.45 -40.03 -15.12
N LEU A 51 -9.70 -39.02 -15.95
CA LEU A 51 -8.90 -37.78 -16.04
C LEU A 51 -8.60 -37.15 -14.66
N GLN A 52 -9.64 -37.02 -13.82
CA GLN A 52 -9.52 -36.41 -12.49
C GLN A 52 -8.55 -37.18 -11.56
N HIS A 53 -8.49 -38.51 -11.65
CA HIS A 53 -7.58 -39.32 -10.83
C HIS A 53 -6.15 -39.27 -11.38
N ARG A 54 -5.98 -39.22 -12.71
CA ARG A 54 -4.68 -38.99 -13.35
C ARG A 54 -4.11 -37.63 -12.96
N GLN A 55 -4.95 -36.59 -12.95
CA GLN A 55 -4.58 -35.25 -12.50
C GLN A 55 -4.24 -35.22 -11.01
N ALA A 56 -5.06 -35.83 -10.15
CA ALA A 56 -4.80 -35.93 -8.72
C ALA A 56 -3.49 -36.67 -8.42
N ALA A 57 -3.13 -37.69 -9.22
CA ALA A 57 -1.85 -38.39 -9.09
C ALA A 57 -0.65 -37.46 -9.34
N LEU A 58 -0.70 -36.63 -10.39
CA LEU A 58 0.36 -35.66 -10.71
C LEU A 58 0.45 -34.53 -9.67
N LEU A 59 -0.68 -34.04 -9.16
CA LEU A 59 -0.70 -33.02 -8.11
C LEU A 59 -0.18 -33.58 -6.77
N SER A 60 -0.47 -34.84 -6.47
CA SER A 60 0.11 -35.54 -5.31
C SER A 60 1.61 -35.76 -5.48
N LEU A 61 2.05 -36.10 -6.70
CA LEU A 61 3.47 -36.22 -7.03
C LEU A 61 4.19 -34.87 -6.88
N LYS A 62 3.58 -33.77 -7.28
CA LYS A 62 4.10 -32.41 -7.06
C LYS A 62 4.36 -32.14 -5.57
N LYS A 63 3.36 -32.39 -4.71
CA LYS A 63 3.49 -32.21 -3.25
C LYS A 63 4.64 -33.06 -2.68
N LEU A 64 4.77 -34.30 -3.15
CA LEU A 64 5.85 -35.19 -2.76
C LEU A 64 7.22 -34.65 -3.21
N VAL A 65 7.35 -34.18 -4.45
CA VAL A 65 8.60 -33.58 -4.98
C VAL A 65 9.02 -32.38 -4.12
N LEU A 66 8.10 -31.45 -3.85
CA LEU A 66 8.38 -30.24 -3.06
C LEU A 66 8.89 -30.58 -1.65
N LYS A 67 8.32 -31.60 -1.01
CA LYS A 67 8.68 -31.98 0.37
C LYS A 67 9.91 -32.88 0.48
N THR A 68 10.25 -33.65 -0.56
CA THR A 68 11.23 -34.75 -0.45
C THR A 68 12.38 -34.72 -1.46
N TRP A 69 12.29 -33.95 -2.55
CA TRP A 69 13.23 -34.07 -3.68
C TRP A 69 14.62 -33.48 -3.40
N SER A 70 14.68 -32.22 -2.95
CA SER A 70 15.94 -31.51 -2.73
C SER A 70 15.83 -30.49 -1.59
N PRO A 71 16.88 -30.31 -0.76
CA PRO A 71 16.97 -29.22 0.22
C PRO A 71 16.97 -27.80 -0.36
N SER A 72 17.13 -27.66 -1.69
CA SER A 72 17.02 -26.36 -2.37
C SER A 72 15.58 -25.87 -2.51
N LEU A 73 14.59 -26.74 -2.28
CA LEU A 73 13.17 -26.39 -2.34
C LEU A 73 12.69 -25.89 -0.96
N GLU A 74 11.88 -24.83 -0.95
CA GLU A 74 11.43 -24.16 0.29
C GLU A 74 10.61 -25.07 1.21
N GLU A 75 9.77 -25.94 0.64
CA GLU A 75 8.89 -26.86 1.36
C GLU A 75 9.59 -28.16 1.81
N TYR A 76 10.92 -28.23 1.74
CA TYR A 76 11.66 -29.46 2.07
C TYR A 76 11.57 -29.80 3.56
N GLU A 77 10.92 -30.93 3.88
CA GLU A 77 10.62 -31.35 5.27
C GLU A 77 11.64 -32.34 5.85
N GLY A 78 12.78 -32.53 5.19
CA GLY A 78 13.89 -33.32 5.71
C GLY A 78 14.12 -34.65 4.98
N PRO A 79 15.07 -35.46 5.47
CA PRO A 79 15.65 -36.50 4.65
C PRO A 79 14.73 -37.71 4.69
N ASN A 80 14.19 -38.13 3.53
CA ASN A 80 14.19 -39.55 3.20
C ASN A 80 13.77 -39.94 1.76
N ALA A 81 14.43 -41.02 1.33
CA ALA A 81 13.87 -42.18 0.62
C ALA A 81 13.63 -42.13 -0.89
N LEU A 82 14.33 -41.31 -1.69
CA LEU A 82 14.42 -41.56 -3.14
C LEU A 82 15.86 -41.81 -3.55
N SER A 83 16.15 -43.04 -3.96
CA SER A 83 17.39 -43.39 -4.66
C SER A 83 17.53 -42.62 -5.98
N ASP A 84 18.79 -42.34 -6.36
CA ASP A 84 19.10 -41.64 -7.62
C ASP A 84 18.47 -42.34 -8.83
N ALA A 85 18.43 -43.68 -8.81
CA ALA A 85 17.76 -44.47 -9.86
C ALA A 85 16.25 -44.20 -9.96
N THR A 86 15.57 -44.01 -8.83
CA THR A 86 14.15 -43.65 -8.80
C THR A 86 13.95 -42.22 -9.31
N LYS A 87 14.85 -41.30 -8.95
CA LYS A 87 14.82 -39.92 -9.46
C LYS A 87 14.99 -39.88 -10.98
N ASP A 88 15.96 -40.62 -11.53
CA ASP A 88 16.17 -40.72 -12.98
C ASP A 88 14.92 -41.25 -13.71
N GLN A 89 14.32 -42.32 -13.18
CA GLN A 89 13.09 -42.87 -13.75
C GLN A 89 11.93 -41.86 -13.71
N LEU A 90 11.78 -41.11 -12.61
CA LEU A 90 10.72 -40.12 -12.46
C LEU A 90 10.93 -38.93 -13.42
N ARG A 91 12.17 -38.44 -13.57
CA ARG A 91 12.54 -37.39 -14.54
C ARG A 91 12.09 -37.78 -15.96
N GLU A 92 12.49 -38.95 -16.43
CA GLU A 92 12.14 -39.45 -17.76
C GLU A 92 10.63 -39.66 -17.93
N SER A 93 9.99 -40.28 -16.93
CA SER A 93 8.58 -40.67 -17.04
C SER A 93 7.64 -39.47 -16.99
N VAL A 94 7.89 -38.49 -16.12
CA VAL A 94 7.07 -37.28 -16.02
C VAL A 94 7.26 -36.40 -17.26
N LEU A 95 8.50 -36.26 -17.75
CA LEU A 95 8.77 -35.56 -19.01
C LEU A 95 8.06 -36.24 -20.20
N SER A 96 8.04 -37.58 -20.24
CA SER A 96 7.31 -38.33 -21.26
C SER A 96 5.80 -38.13 -21.19
N ILE A 97 5.21 -37.95 -20.00
CA ILE A 97 3.78 -37.63 -19.86
C ILE A 97 3.50 -36.20 -20.34
N ALA A 98 4.35 -35.24 -19.94
CA ALA A 98 4.21 -33.84 -20.34
C ALA A 98 4.38 -33.63 -21.86
N THR A 99 5.17 -34.48 -22.53
CA THR A 99 5.45 -34.42 -23.97
C THR A 99 4.78 -35.55 -24.78
N ALA A 100 3.75 -36.18 -24.20
CA ALA A 100 3.00 -37.25 -24.86
C ALA A 100 2.13 -36.73 -26.02
N ILE A 101 1.97 -37.57 -27.04
CA ILE A 101 1.07 -37.31 -28.17
C ILE A 101 -0.39 -37.52 -27.74
N ASP A 102 -1.27 -36.62 -28.17
CA ASP A 102 -2.71 -36.63 -27.91
C ASP A 102 -3.03 -36.84 -26.42
N GLU A 103 -2.37 -36.07 -25.55
CA GLU A 103 -2.64 -36.04 -24.12
C GLU A 103 -3.55 -34.86 -23.74
N GLU A 104 -4.33 -35.03 -22.67
CA GLU A 104 -5.27 -34.02 -22.19
C GLU A 104 -4.52 -32.81 -21.60
N ARG A 105 -4.92 -31.57 -21.93
CA ARG A 105 -4.23 -30.34 -21.49
C ARG A 105 -4.05 -30.26 -19.97
N LYS A 106 -5.05 -30.71 -19.19
CA LYS A 106 -4.97 -30.75 -17.71
C LYS A 106 -3.87 -31.69 -17.21
N ILE A 107 -3.60 -32.78 -17.91
CA ILE A 107 -2.53 -33.73 -17.58
C ILE A 107 -1.18 -33.17 -18.00
N VAL A 108 -1.10 -32.58 -19.20
CA VAL A 108 0.10 -31.88 -19.69
C VAL A 108 0.53 -30.78 -18.73
N GLY A 109 -0.40 -29.90 -18.33
CA GLY A 109 -0.12 -28.82 -17.39
C GLY A 109 0.34 -29.33 -16.02
N ALA A 110 -0.35 -30.33 -15.44
CA ALA A 110 0.03 -30.90 -14.16
C ALA A 110 1.40 -31.62 -14.22
N ALA A 111 1.68 -32.36 -15.30
CA ALA A 111 2.96 -33.04 -15.48
C ALA A 111 4.10 -32.04 -15.72
N SER A 112 3.87 -31.03 -16.57
CA SER A 112 4.82 -29.94 -16.80
C SER A 112 5.19 -29.22 -15.51
N TYR A 113 4.22 -29.00 -14.62
CA TYR A 113 4.50 -28.34 -13.34
C TYR A 113 5.39 -29.20 -12.43
N VAL A 114 5.20 -30.53 -12.43
CA VAL A 114 6.12 -31.45 -11.74
C VAL A 114 7.51 -31.40 -12.38
N VAL A 115 7.62 -31.39 -13.72
CA VAL A 115 8.91 -31.26 -14.41
C VAL A 115 9.62 -29.99 -13.98
N SER A 116 8.92 -28.86 -13.95
CA SER A 116 9.49 -27.56 -13.56
C SER A 116 10.00 -27.56 -12.12
N LYS A 117 9.25 -28.12 -11.15
CA LYS A 117 9.73 -28.22 -9.75
C LYS A 117 10.89 -29.20 -9.55
N ILE A 118 11.01 -30.23 -10.40
CA ILE A 118 12.21 -31.06 -10.43
C ILE A 118 13.37 -30.27 -11.05
N ALA A 119 13.12 -29.57 -12.15
CA ALA A 119 14.13 -28.80 -12.88
C ALA A 119 14.71 -27.66 -12.02
N SER A 120 13.91 -26.95 -11.24
CA SER A 120 14.39 -25.88 -10.36
C SER A 120 15.41 -26.35 -9.29
N ALA A 121 15.47 -27.66 -9.02
CA ALA A 121 16.46 -28.25 -8.12
C ALA A 121 17.61 -28.98 -8.85
N ASP A 122 17.34 -29.55 -10.03
CA ASP A 122 18.24 -30.49 -10.70
C ASP A 122 18.85 -29.94 -12.00
N PHE A 123 18.23 -28.96 -12.65
CA PHE A 123 18.75 -28.39 -13.89
C PHE A 123 19.76 -27.29 -13.58
N PRO A 124 20.93 -27.29 -14.24
CA PRO A 124 21.41 -28.18 -15.29
C PRO A 124 22.29 -29.31 -14.77
N GLU A 125 22.77 -29.29 -13.51
CA GLU A 125 23.84 -30.19 -13.08
C GLU A 125 23.41 -31.66 -13.02
N GLN A 126 22.21 -31.92 -12.49
CA GLN A 126 21.66 -33.28 -12.33
C GLN A 126 20.75 -33.68 -13.49
N TRP A 127 20.25 -32.73 -14.29
CA TRP A 127 19.43 -33.00 -15.48
C TRP A 127 19.87 -32.20 -16.73
N PRO A 128 21.12 -32.35 -17.19
CA PRO A 128 21.68 -31.54 -18.28
C PRO A 128 21.01 -31.78 -19.64
N THR A 129 20.32 -32.90 -19.82
CA THR A 129 19.67 -33.28 -21.07
C THR A 129 18.28 -32.67 -21.25
N LEU A 130 17.68 -32.04 -20.23
CA LEU A 130 16.30 -31.54 -20.26
C LEU A 130 16.08 -30.53 -21.41
N LEU A 131 16.78 -29.40 -21.37
CA LEU A 131 16.64 -28.35 -22.37
C LEU A 131 17.04 -28.81 -23.79
N PRO A 132 18.19 -29.48 -24.01
CA PRO A 132 18.51 -30.02 -25.34
C PRO A 132 17.45 -30.99 -25.88
N THR A 133 16.80 -31.77 -25.03
CA THR A 133 15.72 -32.69 -25.45
C THR A 133 14.51 -31.89 -25.92
N LEU A 134 14.08 -30.89 -25.15
CA LEU A 134 12.93 -30.04 -25.50
C LEU A 134 13.18 -29.27 -26.81
N LEU A 135 14.34 -28.62 -26.96
CA LEU A 135 14.68 -27.84 -28.16
C LEU A 135 14.74 -28.71 -29.43
N ASN A 136 15.21 -29.96 -29.32
CA ASN A 136 15.24 -30.89 -30.45
C ASN A 136 13.84 -31.43 -30.82
N LEU A 137 12.91 -31.50 -29.86
CA LEU A 137 11.54 -31.96 -30.10
C LEU A 137 10.69 -30.91 -30.82
N VAL A 138 10.86 -29.62 -30.52
CA VAL A 138 10.06 -28.53 -31.12
C VAL A 138 9.91 -28.62 -32.66
N PRO A 139 10.97 -28.78 -33.46
CA PRO A 139 10.83 -28.83 -34.92
C PRO A 139 10.22 -30.13 -35.45
N GLN A 140 10.22 -31.22 -34.67
CA GLN A 140 9.77 -32.55 -35.10
C GLN A 140 8.39 -32.94 -34.54
N ALA A 141 7.91 -32.22 -33.52
CA ALA A 141 6.70 -32.54 -32.80
C ALA A 141 5.43 -32.30 -33.63
N ASP A 142 4.46 -33.19 -33.46
CA ASP A 142 3.09 -32.96 -33.94
C ASP A 142 2.40 -31.82 -33.13
N PRO A 143 1.25 -31.29 -33.59
CA PRO A 143 0.61 -30.17 -32.90
C PRO A 143 0.25 -30.41 -31.43
N SER A 144 -0.03 -31.66 -31.03
CA SER A 144 -0.41 -32.02 -29.65
C SER A 144 0.83 -32.11 -28.75
N GLN A 145 1.89 -32.76 -29.25
CA GLN A 145 3.16 -32.90 -28.57
C GLN A 145 3.88 -31.55 -28.46
N LEU A 146 3.83 -30.72 -29.51
CA LEU A 146 4.43 -29.39 -29.52
C LEU A 146 3.86 -28.51 -28.41
N HIS A 147 2.55 -28.58 -28.18
CA HIS A 147 1.91 -27.86 -27.08
C HIS A 147 2.52 -28.25 -25.72
N GLY A 148 2.62 -29.55 -25.43
CA GLY A 148 3.22 -30.01 -24.17
C GLY A 148 4.70 -29.62 -24.01
N VAL A 149 5.47 -29.70 -25.09
CA VAL A 149 6.88 -29.23 -25.11
C VAL A 149 6.98 -27.73 -24.77
N LEU A 150 6.10 -26.90 -25.33
CA LEU A 150 6.08 -25.45 -25.06
C LEU A 150 5.66 -25.14 -23.63
N VAL A 151 4.66 -25.84 -23.07
CA VAL A 151 4.25 -25.65 -21.66
C VAL A 151 5.39 -26.03 -20.71
N VAL A 152 6.18 -27.07 -21.02
CA VAL A 152 7.38 -27.41 -20.23
C VAL A 152 8.46 -26.35 -20.37
N LEU A 153 8.70 -25.85 -21.59
CA LEU A 153 9.67 -24.77 -21.83
C LEU A 153 9.28 -23.48 -21.08
N GLY A 154 8.01 -23.09 -21.10
CA GLY A 154 7.52 -21.91 -20.38
C GLY A 154 7.77 -22.01 -18.88
N ASN A 155 7.35 -23.12 -18.27
CA ASN A 155 7.57 -23.32 -16.83
C ASN A 155 9.07 -23.46 -16.47
N LEU A 156 9.91 -23.89 -17.41
CA LEU A 156 11.37 -23.93 -17.22
C LEU A 156 11.97 -22.51 -17.28
N VAL A 157 11.46 -21.62 -18.12
CA VAL A 157 11.87 -20.20 -18.17
C VAL A 157 11.52 -19.49 -16.88
N GLU A 158 10.33 -19.73 -16.34
CA GLU A 158 9.85 -19.06 -15.12
C GLU A 158 10.58 -19.55 -13.85
N ASP A 159 10.74 -20.86 -13.68
CA ASP A 159 11.19 -21.45 -12.40
C ASP A 159 12.56 -22.16 -12.48
N GLY A 160 13.09 -22.41 -13.68
CA GLY A 160 14.12 -23.43 -13.90
C GLY A 160 15.52 -22.93 -14.21
N PHE A 161 15.70 -21.68 -14.64
CA PHE A 161 17.02 -21.13 -14.96
C PHE A 161 17.56 -20.24 -13.84
N ASP A 162 18.85 -20.40 -13.54
CA ASP A 162 19.63 -19.34 -12.89
C ASP A 162 20.18 -18.32 -13.91
N GLU A 163 20.80 -17.24 -13.41
CA GLU A 163 21.30 -16.14 -14.23
C GLU A 163 22.36 -16.56 -15.28
N GLU A 164 23.29 -17.43 -14.90
CA GLU A 164 24.40 -17.85 -15.77
C GLU A 164 23.92 -18.83 -16.84
N GLN A 165 23.02 -19.74 -16.45
CA GLN A 165 22.43 -20.75 -17.31
C GLN A 165 21.56 -20.13 -18.39
N PHE A 166 20.67 -19.19 -18.00
CA PHE A 166 19.81 -18.51 -18.95
C PHE A 166 20.63 -17.81 -20.03
N SER A 167 21.68 -17.08 -19.64
CA SER A 167 22.57 -16.36 -20.55
C SER A 167 23.19 -17.26 -21.63
N SER A 168 23.53 -18.50 -21.28
CA SER A 168 24.14 -19.46 -22.22
C SER A 168 23.15 -20.06 -23.23
N SER A 169 21.87 -20.16 -22.85
CA SER A 169 20.85 -20.89 -23.61
C SER A 169 19.78 -19.99 -24.24
N ALA A 170 19.72 -18.71 -23.86
CA ALA A 170 18.70 -17.74 -24.29
C ALA A 170 18.61 -17.61 -25.81
N ILE A 171 19.75 -17.60 -26.52
CA ILE A 171 19.78 -17.44 -27.98
C ILE A 171 19.08 -18.61 -28.67
N ASP A 172 19.42 -19.84 -28.29
CA ASP A 172 18.86 -21.04 -28.91
C ASP A 172 17.38 -21.22 -28.54
N LEU A 173 17.02 -20.90 -27.29
CA LEU A 173 15.63 -20.89 -26.83
C LEU A 173 14.78 -19.88 -27.58
N VAL A 174 15.19 -18.61 -27.66
CA VAL A 174 14.44 -17.54 -28.32
C VAL A 174 14.31 -17.79 -29.82
N LYS A 175 15.35 -18.32 -30.48
CA LYS A 175 15.27 -18.75 -31.89
C LYS A 175 14.28 -19.89 -32.08
N CYS A 176 14.27 -20.86 -31.17
CA CYS A 176 13.38 -22.00 -31.24
C CYS A 176 11.90 -21.59 -31.14
N ILE A 177 11.55 -20.74 -30.17
CA ILE A 177 10.18 -20.24 -30.00
C ILE A 177 9.78 -19.23 -31.09
N TYR A 178 10.72 -18.44 -31.63
CA TYR A 178 10.48 -17.57 -32.79
C TYR A 178 9.99 -18.37 -34.00
N ASN A 179 10.66 -19.48 -34.32
CA ASN A 179 10.27 -20.34 -35.44
C ASN A 179 8.86 -20.91 -35.28
N VAL A 180 8.42 -21.15 -34.04
CA VAL A 180 7.04 -21.59 -33.75
C VAL A 180 6.05 -20.44 -33.93
N ALA A 181 6.38 -19.23 -33.45
CA ALA A 181 5.50 -18.07 -33.51
C ALA A 181 5.22 -17.61 -34.96
N VAL A 182 6.22 -17.65 -35.83
CA VAL A 182 6.12 -17.16 -37.22
C VAL A 182 5.51 -18.21 -38.17
N ASP A 183 5.54 -19.49 -37.82
CA ASP A 183 4.98 -20.56 -38.66
C ASP A 183 3.45 -20.46 -38.78
N GLY A 184 2.99 -19.99 -39.94
CA GLY A 184 1.57 -19.80 -40.25
C GLY A 184 0.74 -21.10 -40.32
N GLU A 185 1.37 -22.27 -40.42
CA GLU A 185 0.69 -23.57 -40.42
C GLU A 185 0.34 -24.04 -38.99
N LYS A 186 0.91 -23.41 -37.95
CA LYS A 186 0.65 -23.74 -36.55
C LYS A 186 -0.65 -23.08 -36.06
N LYS A 187 -1.30 -23.72 -35.09
CA LYS A 187 -2.49 -23.18 -34.44
C LYS A 187 -2.19 -21.83 -33.78
N TRP A 188 -3.14 -20.90 -33.84
CA TRP A 188 -3.02 -19.58 -33.22
C TRP A 188 -2.64 -19.62 -31.75
N THR A 189 -3.26 -20.51 -30.96
CA THR A 189 -2.97 -20.67 -29.53
C THR A 189 -1.55 -21.18 -29.26
N THR A 190 -1.02 -22.07 -30.11
CA THR A 190 0.38 -22.53 -30.02
C THR A 190 1.35 -21.38 -30.32
N ARG A 191 1.02 -20.54 -31.31
CA ARG A 191 1.80 -19.34 -31.64
C ARG A 191 1.75 -18.32 -30.51
N ALA A 192 0.58 -18.11 -29.91
CA ALA A 192 0.39 -17.23 -28.75
C ALA A 192 1.21 -17.71 -27.54
N LEU A 193 1.21 -19.01 -27.27
CA LEU A 193 2.03 -19.61 -26.22
C LEU A 193 3.53 -19.35 -26.46
N ALA A 194 4.00 -19.47 -27.70
CA ALA A 194 5.40 -19.16 -28.04
C ALA A 194 5.75 -17.68 -27.77
N VAL A 195 4.84 -16.74 -28.04
CA VAL A 195 5.02 -15.31 -27.70
C VAL A 195 5.01 -15.11 -26.18
N SER A 196 4.14 -15.80 -25.43
CA SER A 196 4.12 -15.75 -23.97
C SER A 196 5.44 -16.23 -23.35
N ILE A 197 6.02 -17.31 -23.88
CA ILE A 197 7.34 -17.81 -23.43
C ILE A 197 8.43 -16.80 -23.76
N PHE A 198 8.37 -16.17 -24.95
CA PHE A 198 9.31 -15.11 -25.31
C PHE A 198 9.19 -13.92 -24.34
N ARG A 199 7.98 -13.53 -23.94
CA ARG A 199 7.76 -12.49 -22.92
C ARG A 199 8.33 -12.91 -21.56
N ALA A 200 8.09 -14.13 -21.09
CA ALA A 200 8.63 -14.64 -19.83
C ALA A 200 10.17 -14.65 -19.79
N CYS A 201 10.83 -14.81 -20.95
CA CYS A 201 12.29 -14.70 -21.03
C CYS A 201 12.80 -13.33 -20.57
N PHE A 202 12.01 -12.26 -20.69
CA PHE A 202 12.42 -10.92 -20.24
C PHE A 202 12.52 -10.83 -18.72
N ASP A 203 11.64 -11.51 -17.98
CA ASP A 203 11.66 -11.50 -16.52
C ASP A 203 12.97 -12.14 -16.01
N THR A 204 13.40 -13.24 -16.63
CA THR A 204 14.70 -13.87 -16.34
C THR A 204 15.88 -12.98 -16.78
N MET A 205 15.76 -12.27 -17.91
CA MET A 205 16.80 -11.35 -18.40
C MET A 205 16.97 -10.12 -17.53
N GLU A 206 15.91 -9.64 -16.88
CA GLU A 206 15.95 -8.50 -15.97
C GLU A 206 16.88 -8.76 -14.78
N LEU A 207 16.83 -9.98 -14.22
CA LEU A 207 17.73 -10.44 -13.16
C LEU A 207 19.19 -10.43 -13.63
N VAL A 208 19.46 -10.96 -14.82
CA VAL A 208 20.80 -11.04 -15.44
C VAL A 208 21.36 -9.65 -15.79
N TYR A 209 20.50 -8.72 -16.20
CA TYR A 209 20.90 -7.37 -16.63
C TYR A 209 21.69 -6.62 -15.55
N GLN A 210 21.42 -6.88 -14.26
CA GLN A 210 22.15 -6.26 -13.16
C GLN A 210 23.66 -6.60 -13.18
N ASN A 211 24.01 -7.80 -13.64
CA ASN A 211 25.36 -8.34 -13.59
C ASN A 211 26.12 -8.28 -14.93
N ASN A 212 25.42 -8.30 -16.08
CA ASN A 212 26.07 -8.28 -17.40
C ASN A 212 25.32 -7.46 -18.48
N LYS A 213 25.32 -6.12 -18.32
CA LYS A 213 24.57 -5.17 -19.17
C LYS A 213 24.87 -5.24 -20.67
N ALA A 214 26.13 -5.45 -21.05
CA ALA A 214 26.54 -5.36 -22.46
C ALA A 214 26.04 -6.55 -23.30
N SER A 215 26.17 -7.77 -22.79
CA SER A 215 25.73 -8.98 -23.48
C SER A 215 24.21 -9.03 -23.63
N VAL A 216 23.47 -8.62 -22.59
CA VAL A 216 22.00 -8.54 -22.64
C VAL A 216 21.54 -7.52 -23.68
N LYS A 217 22.12 -6.31 -23.72
CA LYS A 217 21.75 -5.29 -24.72
C LYS A 217 21.94 -5.78 -26.16
N GLN A 218 23.07 -6.42 -26.46
CA GLN A 218 23.32 -6.94 -27.81
C GLN A 218 22.30 -8.02 -28.20
N PHE A 219 22.05 -8.98 -27.30
CA PHE A 219 21.06 -10.03 -27.53
C PHE A 219 19.66 -9.45 -27.77
N MET A 220 19.28 -8.46 -26.98
CA MET A 220 17.98 -7.81 -27.08
C MET A 220 17.79 -7.02 -28.37
N GLN A 221 18.85 -6.37 -28.87
CA GLN A 221 18.81 -5.73 -30.18
C GLN A 221 18.56 -6.76 -31.29
N GLU A 222 19.33 -7.85 -31.31
CA GLU A 222 19.18 -8.92 -32.31
C GLU A 222 17.80 -9.59 -32.25
N ALA A 223 17.28 -9.84 -31.04
CA ALA A 223 15.94 -10.39 -30.85
C ALA A 223 14.86 -9.39 -31.30
N SER A 224 14.94 -8.13 -30.88
CA SER A 224 13.96 -7.11 -31.26
C SER A 224 13.89 -6.93 -32.78
N ASP A 225 15.03 -6.91 -33.46
CA ASP A 225 15.10 -6.77 -34.92
C ASP A 225 14.42 -7.94 -35.65
N ALA A 226 14.51 -9.16 -35.10
CA ALA A 226 13.88 -10.36 -35.66
C ALA A 226 12.36 -10.44 -35.37
N TRP A 227 11.93 -10.08 -34.16
CA TRP A 227 10.54 -10.20 -33.71
C TRP A 227 9.65 -9.01 -34.12
N SER A 228 10.21 -7.81 -34.26
CA SER A 228 9.44 -6.60 -34.61
C SER A 228 8.59 -6.73 -35.88
N PRO A 229 9.10 -7.27 -37.01
CA PRO A 229 8.28 -7.44 -38.22
C PRO A 229 7.08 -8.35 -37.99
N PHE A 230 7.26 -9.43 -37.23
CA PHE A 230 6.21 -10.37 -36.87
C PHE A 230 5.14 -9.71 -36.00
N PHE A 231 5.54 -8.93 -34.99
CA PHE A 231 4.59 -8.21 -34.15
C PHE A 231 3.71 -7.25 -34.96
N ILE A 232 4.33 -6.46 -35.84
CA ILE A 232 3.59 -5.52 -36.71
C ILE A 232 2.63 -6.27 -37.64
N GLU A 233 3.04 -7.41 -38.20
CA GLU A 233 2.18 -8.26 -39.04
C GLU A 233 0.95 -8.76 -38.27
N VAL A 234 1.13 -9.25 -37.04
CA VAL A 234 0.03 -9.73 -36.19
C VAL A 234 -0.91 -8.58 -35.80
N LEU A 235 -0.38 -7.40 -35.46
CA LEU A 235 -1.21 -6.24 -35.13
C LEU A 235 -2.07 -5.81 -36.34
N LYS A 236 -1.51 -5.82 -37.56
CA LYS A 236 -2.24 -5.49 -38.80
C LYS A 236 -3.19 -6.58 -39.29
N MET A 237 -3.16 -7.77 -38.69
CA MET A 237 -4.04 -8.86 -39.08
C MET A 237 -5.51 -8.51 -38.77
N PRO A 238 -6.45 -8.64 -39.73
CA PRO A 238 -7.85 -8.41 -39.47
C PRO A 238 -8.44 -9.50 -38.58
N MET A 239 -9.40 -9.14 -37.74
CA MET A 239 -10.11 -10.11 -36.91
C MET A 239 -10.93 -11.08 -37.77
N PRO A 240 -11.00 -12.38 -37.38
CA PRO A 240 -11.94 -13.33 -37.95
C PRO A 240 -13.40 -12.86 -37.81
N TYR A 241 -14.32 -13.53 -38.50
CA TYR A 241 -15.74 -13.23 -38.33
C TYR A 241 -16.16 -13.50 -36.89
N MET A 242 -16.82 -12.51 -36.27
CA MET A 242 -17.37 -12.66 -34.93
C MET A 242 -18.28 -13.89 -34.87
N PRO A 243 -18.02 -14.86 -33.97
CA PRO A 243 -18.93 -15.99 -33.76
C PRO A 243 -20.26 -15.51 -33.20
N SER A 244 -21.38 -16.15 -33.56
CA SER A 244 -22.67 -15.85 -32.91
C SER A 244 -22.74 -16.48 -31.52
N GLU A 245 -23.66 -15.98 -30.67
CA GLU A 245 -23.89 -16.52 -29.33
C GLU A 245 -24.21 -18.03 -29.34
N GLU A 246 -25.02 -18.48 -30.31
CA GLU A 246 -25.35 -19.89 -30.51
C GLU A 246 -24.10 -20.74 -30.86
N GLU A 247 -23.12 -20.19 -31.58
CA GLU A 247 -21.89 -20.89 -31.92
C GLU A 247 -20.97 -21.07 -30.71
N GLU A 248 -20.99 -20.13 -29.76
CA GLU A 248 -20.20 -20.17 -28.54
C GLU A 248 -20.84 -21.04 -27.44
N ASN A 249 -22.17 -21.03 -27.33
CA ASN A 249 -22.93 -21.79 -26.34
C ASN A 249 -23.06 -23.28 -26.66
N GLN A 250 -22.73 -23.71 -27.88
CA GLN A 250 -22.62 -25.13 -28.24
C GLN A 250 -21.36 -25.73 -27.60
N GLY A 251 -21.54 -26.42 -26.46
CA GLY A 251 -20.45 -26.96 -25.64
C GLY A 251 -19.40 -27.81 -26.39
N THR A 252 -18.12 -27.45 -26.17
CA THR A 252 -16.82 -28.09 -26.52
C THR A 252 -16.65 -28.90 -27.82
N PRO A 253 -15.58 -28.61 -28.60
CA PRO A 253 -14.96 -27.30 -28.81
C PRO A 253 -15.88 -26.52 -29.76
N GLY A 254 -16.10 -25.22 -29.50
CA GLY A 254 -16.88 -24.35 -30.38
C GLY A 254 -16.44 -24.53 -31.84
N GLY A 255 -17.34 -24.25 -32.77
CA GLY A 255 -17.08 -24.45 -34.20
C GLY A 255 -15.74 -23.83 -34.64
N PRO A 256 -15.20 -24.22 -35.82
CA PRO A 256 -13.90 -23.74 -36.30
C PRO A 256 -13.77 -22.21 -36.28
N ASN A 257 -14.89 -21.48 -36.39
CA ASN A 257 -14.95 -20.03 -36.24
C ASN A 257 -14.58 -19.56 -34.82
N VAL A 258 -15.19 -20.12 -33.77
CA VAL A 258 -14.92 -19.78 -32.36
C VAL A 258 -13.46 -20.05 -32.00
N ILE A 259 -12.91 -21.17 -32.46
CA ILE A 259 -11.50 -21.53 -32.23
C ILE A 259 -10.57 -20.50 -32.88
N ASN A 260 -10.87 -20.09 -34.11
CA ASN A 260 -10.07 -19.09 -34.81
C ASN A 260 -10.18 -17.71 -34.16
N TRP A 261 -11.40 -17.28 -33.79
CA TRP A 261 -11.66 -16.04 -33.09
C TRP A 261 -10.85 -15.94 -31.79
N ARG A 262 -11.04 -16.90 -30.88
CA ARG A 262 -10.32 -16.98 -29.59
C ARG A 262 -8.81 -17.08 -29.79
N GLY A 263 -8.38 -17.85 -30.78
CA GLY A 263 -6.96 -18.02 -31.08
C GLY A 263 -6.28 -16.74 -31.56
N VAL A 264 -6.92 -15.97 -32.45
CA VAL A 264 -6.37 -14.69 -32.94
C VAL A 264 -6.34 -13.65 -31.83
N ILE A 265 -7.36 -13.59 -30.97
CA ILE A 265 -7.36 -12.73 -29.77
C ILE A 265 -6.15 -13.06 -28.90
N ALA A 266 -6.00 -14.32 -28.50
CA ALA A 266 -4.90 -14.75 -27.65
C ALA A 266 -3.52 -14.40 -28.25
N LEU A 267 -3.34 -14.57 -29.56
CA LEU A 267 -2.10 -14.20 -30.23
C LEU A 267 -1.86 -12.69 -30.21
N LYS A 268 -2.86 -11.87 -30.56
CA LYS A 268 -2.75 -10.41 -30.51
C LYS A 268 -2.46 -9.94 -29.10
N THR A 269 -3.18 -10.44 -28.09
CA THR A 269 -2.97 -10.06 -26.68
C THR A 269 -1.54 -10.34 -26.23
N GLN A 270 -0.97 -11.51 -26.54
CA GLN A 270 0.42 -11.82 -26.18
C GLN A 270 1.42 -10.94 -26.93
N VAL A 271 1.15 -10.55 -28.18
CA VAL A 271 2.00 -9.62 -28.94
C VAL A 271 1.97 -8.23 -28.31
N VAL A 272 0.81 -7.72 -27.90
CA VAL A 272 0.69 -6.43 -27.20
C VAL A 272 1.45 -6.46 -25.88
N LYS A 273 1.24 -7.49 -25.05
CA LYS A 273 1.98 -7.70 -23.79
C LYS A 273 3.50 -7.76 -23.98
N ALA A 274 3.95 -8.43 -25.04
CA ALA A 274 5.38 -8.51 -25.35
C ALA A 274 5.94 -7.14 -25.78
N LEU A 275 5.21 -6.38 -26.58
CA LEU A 275 5.60 -5.03 -26.99
C LEU A 275 5.66 -4.06 -25.81
N ASP A 276 4.67 -4.10 -24.91
CA ASP A 276 4.65 -3.27 -23.70
C ASP A 276 5.84 -3.60 -22.78
N LYS A 277 6.11 -4.88 -22.53
CA LYS A 277 7.30 -5.32 -21.76
C LYS A 277 8.61 -4.86 -22.40
N ILE A 278 8.75 -4.95 -23.73
CA ILE A 278 9.93 -4.43 -24.45
C ILE A 278 10.04 -2.91 -24.28
N HIS A 279 8.93 -2.18 -24.40
CA HIS A 279 8.92 -0.72 -24.24
C HIS A 279 9.39 -0.32 -22.85
N ASN A 280 8.84 -0.94 -21.81
CA ASN A 280 9.14 -0.61 -20.41
C ASN A 280 10.59 -0.95 -20.03
N MET A 281 11.15 -2.03 -20.57
CA MET A 281 12.53 -2.45 -20.26
C MET A 281 13.59 -1.81 -21.16
N PHE A 282 13.29 -1.63 -22.45
CA PHE A 282 14.25 -1.23 -23.47
C PHE A 282 13.60 -0.27 -24.51
N PRO A 283 13.16 0.94 -24.10
CA PRO A 283 12.36 1.84 -24.94
C PRO A 283 13.08 2.23 -26.25
N HIS A 284 14.41 2.36 -26.21
CA HIS A 284 15.24 2.66 -27.38
C HIS A 284 15.06 1.67 -28.54
N LEU A 285 14.73 0.39 -28.27
CA LEU A 285 14.56 -0.64 -29.29
C LEU A 285 13.32 -0.40 -30.17
N LEU A 286 12.31 0.29 -29.64
CA LEU A 286 11.05 0.57 -30.35
C LEU A 286 10.95 2.00 -30.87
N SER A 287 11.84 2.90 -30.43
CA SER A 287 11.84 4.35 -30.74
C SER A 287 11.65 4.68 -32.24
N ALA A 288 12.34 3.96 -33.13
CA ALA A 288 12.26 4.18 -34.57
C ALA A 288 10.90 3.81 -35.20
N ARG A 289 10.08 3.04 -34.49
CA ARG A 289 8.81 2.48 -34.97
C ARG A 289 7.60 2.93 -34.14
N THR A 290 7.79 3.76 -33.12
CA THR A 290 6.73 4.23 -32.21
C THR A 290 5.51 4.75 -32.96
N LEU A 291 5.71 5.54 -34.02
CA LEU A 291 4.60 6.11 -34.80
C LEU A 291 3.78 5.03 -35.55
N GLU A 292 4.46 4.04 -36.14
CA GLU A 292 3.80 2.93 -36.84
C GLU A 292 3.05 2.02 -35.86
N LEU A 293 3.64 1.76 -34.69
CA LEU A 293 2.99 0.98 -33.63
C LEU A 293 1.76 1.70 -33.11
N PHE A 294 1.87 3.01 -32.85
CA PHE A 294 0.74 3.84 -32.42
C PHE A 294 -0.39 3.84 -33.44
N SER A 295 -0.11 4.12 -34.72
CA SER A 295 -1.14 4.14 -35.76
C SER A 295 -1.81 2.78 -35.95
N THR A 296 -1.03 1.70 -35.91
CA THR A 296 -1.56 0.33 -36.07
C THR A 296 -2.45 -0.05 -34.89
N MET A 297 -2.02 0.25 -33.66
CA MET A 297 -2.80 -0.04 -32.45
C MET A 297 -4.10 0.76 -32.44
N TRP A 298 -4.01 2.02 -32.85
CA TRP A 298 -5.14 2.91 -32.97
C TRP A 298 -6.20 2.41 -33.96
N GLU A 299 -5.78 1.99 -35.16
CA GLU A 299 -6.68 1.39 -36.16
C GLU A 299 -7.31 0.09 -35.65
N SER A 300 -6.57 -0.71 -34.87
CA SER A 300 -7.06 -1.94 -34.21
C SER A 300 -8.20 -1.63 -33.25
N LEU A 301 -8.00 -0.70 -32.31
CA LEU A 301 -9.02 -0.28 -31.35
C LEU A 301 -10.27 0.28 -32.03
N GLN A 302 -10.13 1.05 -33.11
CA GLN A 302 -11.29 1.54 -33.86
C GLN A 302 -12.09 0.41 -34.52
N ALA A 303 -11.40 -0.59 -35.07
CA ALA A 303 -12.03 -1.75 -35.71
C ALA A 303 -12.75 -2.67 -34.70
N HIS A 304 -12.22 -2.81 -33.49
CA HIS A 304 -12.78 -3.68 -32.45
C HIS A 304 -13.97 -3.08 -31.70
N LEU A 305 -14.23 -1.77 -31.82
CA LEU A 305 -15.26 -1.08 -31.04
C LEU A 305 -16.68 -1.60 -31.31
N GLY A 306 -17.05 -1.80 -32.57
CA GLY A 306 -18.36 -2.36 -32.95
C GLY A 306 -18.58 -3.78 -32.40
N PRO A 307 -17.61 -4.70 -32.61
CA PRO A 307 -17.61 -6.00 -31.98
C PRO A 307 -17.75 -5.97 -30.46
N TYR A 308 -16.94 -5.16 -29.79
CA TYR A 308 -16.96 -5.01 -28.33
C TYR A 308 -18.34 -4.57 -27.82
N HIS A 309 -18.94 -3.57 -28.49
CA HIS A 309 -20.26 -3.09 -28.13
C HIS A 309 -21.33 -4.19 -28.22
N THR A 310 -21.31 -4.96 -29.30
CA THR A 310 -22.29 -6.04 -29.53
C THR A 310 -22.18 -7.11 -28.45
N MET A 311 -20.96 -7.48 -28.06
CA MET A 311 -20.71 -8.55 -27.09
C MET A 311 -21.02 -8.15 -25.64
N TYR A 312 -20.59 -6.98 -25.18
CA TYR A 312 -20.59 -6.66 -23.74
C TYR A 312 -21.52 -5.52 -23.32
N THR A 313 -21.80 -4.56 -24.20
CA THR A 313 -22.63 -3.39 -23.85
C THR A 313 -24.06 -3.49 -24.39
N GLY A 314 -24.26 -4.26 -25.46
CA GLY A 314 -25.53 -4.48 -26.14
C GLY A 314 -26.28 -5.72 -25.63
N ASP A 315 -27.06 -6.32 -26.51
CA ASP A 315 -28.07 -7.33 -26.16
C ASP A 315 -27.51 -8.74 -25.91
N GLU A 316 -26.30 -9.08 -26.39
CA GLU A 316 -25.78 -10.47 -26.33
C GLU A 316 -25.18 -10.87 -24.98
N GLN A 317 -24.89 -9.92 -24.08
CA GLN A 317 -24.41 -10.14 -22.70
C GLN A 317 -23.36 -11.27 -22.55
N ARG A 318 -22.28 -11.23 -23.32
CA ARG A 318 -21.25 -12.28 -23.28
C ARG A 318 -20.35 -12.18 -22.07
N GLN A 319 -19.93 -13.33 -21.55
CA GLN A 319 -18.96 -13.41 -20.45
C GLN A 319 -17.56 -12.96 -20.91
N GLY A 320 -17.02 -11.92 -20.26
CA GLY A 320 -15.65 -11.44 -20.43
C GLY A 320 -14.64 -12.14 -19.52
N ARG A 321 -13.40 -11.65 -19.52
CA ARG A 321 -12.30 -12.03 -18.61
C ARG A 321 -12.00 -13.52 -18.54
N MET A 322 -12.05 -14.22 -19.68
CA MET A 322 -11.81 -15.67 -19.71
C MET A 322 -10.42 -16.03 -20.23
N GLU A 323 -9.80 -17.00 -19.56
CA GLU A 323 -8.53 -17.60 -19.92
C GLU A 323 -8.68 -19.09 -20.24
N ASP A 324 -7.83 -19.62 -21.10
CA ASP A 324 -7.80 -21.04 -21.36
C ASP A 324 -6.99 -21.82 -20.31
N ALA A 325 -6.88 -23.14 -20.48
CA ALA A 325 -6.15 -24.00 -19.54
C ALA A 325 -4.66 -23.63 -19.38
N ASP A 326 -4.11 -22.86 -20.33
CA ASP A 326 -2.73 -22.45 -20.40
C ASP A 326 -2.55 -20.99 -19.92
N ARG A 327 -3.59 -20.41 -19.29
CA ARG A 327 -3.66 -19.01 -18.84
C ARG A 327 -3.50 -18.01 -19.97
N LEU A 328 -3.88 -18.40 -21.20
CA LEU A 328 -3.92 -17.46 -22.31
C LEU A 328 -5.28 -16.75 -22.32
N PRO A 329 -5.31 -15.41 -22.16
CA PRO A 329 -6.54 -14.63 -22.32
C PRO A 329 -7.04 -14.75 -23.77
N TYR A 330 -8.32 -15.05 -23.94
CA TYR A 330 -8.90 -15.25 -25.28
C TYR A 330 -10.17 -14.44 -25.55
N THR A 331 -10.62 -13.63 -24.59
CA THR A 331 -11.78 -12.76 -24.73
C THR A 331 -11.38 -11.36 -25.21
N LEU A 332 -12.29 -10.71 -25.94
CA LEU A 332 -11.98 -9.45 -26.61
C LEU A 332 -11.69 -8.32 -25.61
N ASP A 333 -12.33 -8.32 -24.45
CA ASP A 333 -12.13 -7.31 -23.39
C ASP A 333 -10.68 -7.28 -22.90
N PHE A 334 -10.04 -8.43 -22.68
CA PHE A 334 -8.62 -8.47 -22.34
C PHE A 334 -7.72 -7.93 -23.45
N LEU A 335 -8.04 -8.18 -24.72
CA LEU A 335 -7.28 -7.55 -25.80
C LEU A 335 -7.42 -6.03 -25.75
N ILE A 336 -8.64 -5.50 -25.59
CA ILE A 336 -8.88 -4.06 -25.53
C ILE A 336 -8.13 -3.40 -24.37
N ILE A 337 -8.15 -4.00 -23.18
CA ILE A 337 -7.44 -3.47 -22.01
C ILE A 337 -5.94 -3.31 -22.33
N GLU A 338 -5.32 -4.37 -22.87
CA GLU A 338 -3.88 -4.35 -23.20
C GLU A 338 -3.56 -3.39 -24.35
N GLU A 339 -4.43 -3.28 -25.36
CA GLU A 339 -4.30 -2.30 -26.44
C GLU A 339 -4.40 -0.86 -25.90
N LEU A 340 -5.33 -0.58 -24.97
CA LEU A 340 -5.50 0.73 -24.33
C LEU A 340 -4.29 1.08 -23.46
N ASP A 341 -3.82 0.17 -22.62
CA ASP A 341 -2.66 0.38 -21.74
C ASP A 341 -1.40 0.65 -22.56
N TYR A 342 -1.16 -0.12 -23.63
CA TYR A 342 -0.01 0.12 -24.48
C TYR A 342 -0.10 1.46 -25.22
N ILE A 343 -1.30 1.91 -25.63
CA ILE A 343 -1.47 3.27 -26.18
C ILE A 343 -1.13 4.33 -25.14
N GLN A 344 -1.49 4.15 -23.87
CA GLN A 344 -1.11 5.07 -22.80
C GLN A 344 0.43 5.15 -22.66
N THR A 345 1.12 4.01 -22.72
CA THR A 345 2.59 3.96 -22.75
C THR A 345 3.15 4.74 -23.94
N LEU A 346 2.61 4.53 -25.15
CA LEU A 346 3.05 5.21 -26.37
C LEU A 346 2.79 6.72 -26.35
N LEU A 347 1.67 7.18 -25.77
CA LEU A 347 1.35 8.60 -25.64
C LEU A 347 2.37 9.36 -24.80
N ASN A 348 3.06 8.68 -23.87
CA ASN A 348 4.11 9.30 -23.08
C ASN A 348 5.41 9.52 -23.84
N THR A 349 5.60 8.89 -25.00
CA THR A 349 6.81 9.02 -25.81
C THR A 349 6.92 10.41 -26.47
N THR A 350 8.12 11.00 -26.43
CA THR A 350 8.44 12.32 -27.00
C THR A 350 8.00 12.49 -28.47
N THR A 351 8.15 11.44 -29.27
CA THR A 351 7.76 11.44 -30.69
C THR A 351 6.26 11.64 -30.89
N ILE A 352 5.43 10.97 -30.08
CA ILE A 352 3.96 11.06 -30.17
C ILE A 352 3.48 12.39 -29.60
N LYS A 353 4.03 12.83 -28.45
CA LYS A 353 3.74 14.15 -27.88
C LYS A 353 3.96 15.28 -28.88
N ARG A 354 5.09 15.27 -29.59
CA ARG A 354 5.41 16.27 -30.63
C ARG A 354 4.40 16.28 -31.77
N GLU A 355 3.90 15.11 -32.18
CA GLU A 355 2.88 15.01 -33.24
C GLU A 355 1.52 15.54 -32.74
N LEU A 356 1.12 15.21 -31.51
CA LEU A 356 -0.09 15.77 -30.90
C LEU A 356 0.01 17.30 -30.75
N ASP A 357 1.16 17.82 -30.30
CA ASP A 357 1.43 19.25 -30.18
C ASP A 357 1.29 19.98 -31.54
N ALA A 358 1.80 19.38 -32.62
CA ALA A 358 1.68 19.94 -33.96
C ALA A 358 0.21 20.04 -34.42
N GLN A 359 -0.62 19.07 -34.04
CA GLN A 359 -2.04 19.03 -34.39
C GLN A 359 -2.92 19.96 -33.54
N LEU A 360 -2.45 20.37 -32.36
CA LEU A 360 -3.15 21.28 -31.44
C LEU A 360 -2.97 22.78 -31.76
N THR A 361 -2.29 23.11 -32.86
CA THR A 361 -2.12 24.51 -33.28
C THR A 361 -3.45 25.17 -33.69
N PRO A 362 -3.66 26.48 -33.44
CA PRO A 362 -4.90 27.18 -33.78
C PRO A 362 -5.29 27.11 -35.26
N GLU A 363 -4.30 27.03 -36.16
CA GLU A 363 -4.51 26.86 -37.61
C GLU A 363 -5.05 25.47 -37.97
N SER A 364 -4.62 24.43 -37.24
CA SER A 364 -5.08 23.05 -37.41
C SER A 364 -6.51 22.87 -36.90
N LEU A 365 -6.82 23.42 -35.72
CA LEU A 365 -8.18 23.39 -35.13
C LEU A 365 -9.22 24.11 -36.00
N ALA A 366 -8.83 25.19 -36.69
CA ALA A 366 -9.71 25.92 -37.61
C ALA A 366 -9.98 25.18 -38.94
N SER A 367 -9.14 24.20 -39.30
CA SER A 367 -9.24 23.47 -40.57
C SER A 367 -10.28 22.35 -40.58
N GLY A 368 -10.86 22.02 -39.42
CA GLY A 368 -11.92 21.01 -39.29
C GLY A 368 -11.47 19.56 -39.53
N ASN A 369 -10.17 19.31 -39.70
CA ASN A 369 -9.64 17.95 -39.74
C ASN A 369 -9.66 17.36 -38.32
N ALA A 370 -10.28 16.20 -38.15
CA ALA A 370 -10.40 15.51 -36.87
C ALA A 370 -9.02 15.28 -36.24
N THR A 371 -8.71 16.02 -35.17
CA THR A 371 -7.47 15.84 -34.39
C THR A 371 -7.42 14.44 -33.80
N TRP A 372 -6.23 13.84 -33.67
CA TRP A 372 -6.10 12.55 -33.00
C TRP A 372 -6.73 12.55 -31.61
N ILE A 373 -6.66 13.67 -30.89
CA ILE A 373 -7.32 13.84 -29.58
C ILE A 373 -8.84 13.65 -29.68
N MET A 374 -9.51 14.23 -30.69
CA MET A 374 -10.95 14.02 -30.87
C MET A 374 -11.28 12.55 -31.11
N GLN A 375 -10.47 11.86 -31.91
CA GLN A 375 -10.69 10.45 -32.20
C GLN A 375 -10.41 9.58 -30.96
N ILE A 376 -9.35 9.88 -30.20
CA ILE A 376 -9.01 9.22 -28.92
C ILE A 376 -10.14 9.39 -27.91
N LEU A 377 -10.67 10.59 -27.75
CA LEU A 377 -11.82 10.84 -26.87
C LEU A 377 -13.07 10.08 -27.32
N ALA A 378 -13.34 10.01 -28.63
CA ALA A 378 -14.49 9.25 -29.15
C ALA A 378 -14.38 7.75 -28.86
N VAL A 379 -13.17 7.17 -29.01
CA VAL A 379 -12.91 5.76 -28.65
C VAL A 379 -12.97 5.54 -27.15
N ALA A 380 -12.41 6.47 -26.36
CA ALA A 380 -12.46 6.40 -24.90
C ALA A 380 -13.92 6.38 -24.41
N VAL A 381 -14.80 7.23 -24.97
CA VAL A 381 -16.24 7.18 -24.65
C VAL A 381 -16.87 5.86 -25.10
N GLY A 382 -16.49 5.34 -26.28
CA GLY A 382 -16.98 4.06 -26.77
C GLY A 382 -16.69 2.90 -25.80
N TYR A 383 -15.43 2.73 -25.42
CA TYR A 383 -15.03 1.66 -24.49
C TYR A 383 -15.39 1.92 -23.02
N SER A 384 -15.71 3.16 -22.65
CA SER A 384 -16.18 3.50 -21.31
C SER A 384 -17.66 3.19 -21.08
N GLN A 385 -18.43 2.77 -22.09
CA GLN A 385 -19.84 2.42 -21.86
C GLN A 385 -19.98 1.28 -20.85
N ILE A 386 -20.93 1.45 -19.93
CA ILE A 386 -21.20 0.49 -18.85
C ILE A 386 -21.50 -0.90 -19.43
N LEU A 387 -20.74 -1.89 -18.97
CA LEU A 387 -20.97 -3.29 -19.34
C LEU A 387 -22.28 -3.76 -18.71
N THR A 388 -23.01 -4.63 -19.40
CA THR A 388 -24.30 -5.09 -18.86
C THR A 388 -24.12 -5.92 -17.59
N GLU A 389 -23.03 -6.70 -17.49
CA GLU A 389 -22.66 -7.42 -16.27
C GLU A 389 -22.37 -6.46 -15.10
N ASP A 390 -21.59 -5.39 -15.34
CA ASP A 390 -21.28 -4.41 -14.30
C ASP A 390 -22.53 -3.65 -13.83
N ALA A 391 -23.44 -3.29 -14.74
CA ALA A 391 -24.71 -2.66 -14.38
C ALA A 391 -25.56 -3.56 -13.46
N GLU A 392 -25.68 -4.85 -13.77
CA GLU A 392 -26.40 -5.83 -12.95
C GLU A 392 -25.73 -6.02 -11.58
N LEU A 393 -24.39 -5.99 -11.51
CA LEU A 393 -23.65 -6.07 -10.25
C LEU A 393 -23.86 -4.83 -9.38
N TRP A 394 -23.82 -3.63 -9.96
CA TRP A 394 -24.03 -2.37 -9.22
C TRP A 394 -25.46 -2.20 -8.70
N GLU A 395 -26.46 -2.77 -9.40
CA GLU A 395 -27.84 -2.82 -8.92
C GLU A 395 -28.00 -3.75 -7.70
N VAL A 396 -27.18 -4.80 -7.60
CA VAL A 396 -27.21 -5.76 -6.49
C VAL A 396 -26.37 -5.29 -5.30
N ASP A 397 -25.21 -4.70 -5.56
CA ASP A 397 -24.28 -4.25 -4.53
C ASP A 397 -23.71 -2.87 -4.87
N VAL A 398 -24.25 -1.86 -4.18
CA VAL A 398 -23.83 -0.45 -4.32
C VAL A 398 -22.39 -0.22 -3.84
N ASN A 399 -21.82 -1.10 -3.01
CA ASN A 399 -20.43 -0.99 -2.60
C ASN A 399 -19.50 -1.14 -3.81
N ILE A 400 -19.76 -2.10 -4.69
CA ILE A 400 -18.96 -2.31 -5.92
C ILE A 400 -18.99 -1.07 -6.82
N PHE A 401 -20.17 -0.44 -6.95
CA PHE A 401 -20.31 0.83 -7.65
C PHE A 401 -19.45 1.93 -7.01
N LEU A 402 -19.47 2.05 -5.68
CA LEU A 402 -18.66 3.03 -4.95
C LEU A 402 -17.15 2.78 -5.09
N SER A 403 -16.70 1.52 -4.99
CA SER A 403 -15.28 1.18 -5.21
C SER A 403 -14.83 1.57 -6.61
N GLU A 404 -15.70 1.45 -7.62
CA GLU A 404 -15.39 1.89 -8.97
C GLU A 404 -15.38 3.42 -9.11
N GLU A 405 -16.33 4.12 -8.49
CA GLU A 405 -16.39 5.59 -8.51
C GLU A 405 -15.25 6.30 -7.78
N THR A 406 -14.73 5.65 -6.72
CA THR A 406 -13.55 6.08 -5.96
C THR A 406 -12.24 5.69 -6.62
N SER A 407 -12.27 4.88 -7.68
CA SER A 407 -11.09 4.27 -8.31
C SER A 407 -10.30 3.35 -7.37
N GLU A 408 -10.92 2.81 -6.31
CA GLU A 408 -10.34 1.86 -5.35
C GLU A 408 -10.72 0.39 -5.66
N THR A 409 -11.40 0.17 -6.78
CA THR A 409 -11.80 -1.16 -7.24
C THR A 409 -10.61 -2.05 -7.62
N ALA A 410 -10.67 -3.32 -7.20
CA ALA A 410 -9.77 -4.36 -7.69
C ALA A 410 -10.06 -4.77 -9.15
N ASN A 411 -11.23 -4.39 -9.68
CA ASN A 411 -11.69 -4.80 -11.00
C ASN A 411 -11.21 -3.83 -12.09
N TYR A 412 -10.09 -4.14 -12.75
CA TYR A 412 -9.62 -3.34 -13.88
C TYR A 412 -10.38 -3.68 -15.16
N SER A 413 -11.09 -2.71 -15.73
CA SER A 413 -11.89 -2.83 -16.96
C SER A 413 -11.41 -1.89 -18.06
N ALA A 414 -11.95 -2.04 -19.28
CA ALA A 414 -11.71 -1.09 -20.37
C ALA A 414 -12.16 0.34 -20.02
N ARG A 415 -13.17 0.48 -19.15
CA ARG A 415 -13.65 1.78 -18.63
C ARG A 415 -12.62 2.44 -17.72
N ASN A 416 -11.93 1.68 -16.88
CA ASN A 416 -10.84 2.21 -16.04
C ASN A 416 -9.61 2.57 -16.91
N ALA A 417 -9.24 1.70 -17.86
CA ALA A 417 -8.16 1.98 -18.81
C ALA A 417 -8.43 3.25 -19.65
N CYS A 418 -9.69 3.49 -20.03
CA CYS A 418 -10.09 4.74 -20.68
C CYS A 418 -10.00 5.95 -19.76
N GLY A 419 -10.28 5.81 -18.47
CA GLY A 419 -10.04 6.85 -17.47
C GLY A 419 -8.56 7.25 -17.42
N GLY A 420 -7.66 6.28 -17.30
CA GLY A 420 -6.20 6.50 -17.36
C GLY A 420 -5.75 7.15 -18.67
N LEU A 421 -6.28 6.69 -19.81
CA LEU A 421 -6.02 7.28 -21.12
C LEU A 421 -6.42 8.75 -21.21
N VAL A 422 -7.59 9.09 -20.67
CA VAL A 422 -8.08 10.48 -20.62
C VAL A 422 -7.20 11.31 -19.68
N GLY A 423 -6.82 10.78 -18.51
CA GLY A 423 -5.87 11.43 -17.60
C GLY A 423 -4.54 11.80 -18.27
N LYS A 424 -3.98 10.91 -19.11
CA LYS A 424 -2.78 11.23 -19.89
C LYS A 424 -3.00 12.36 -20.90
N LEU A 425 -4.19 12.48 -21.49
CA LEU A 425 -4.52 13.59 -22.39
C LEU A 425 -4.75 14.91 -21.64
N CYS A 426 -5.17 14.86 -20.38
CA CYS A 426 -5.41 16.06 -19.56
C CYS A 426 -4.16 16.93 -19.35
N SER A 427 -2.95 16.44 -19.67
CA SER A 427 -1.74 17.28 -19.77
C SER A 427 -1.93 18.48 -20.72
N TYR A 428 -2.79 18.34 -21.73
CA TYR A 428 -3.12 19.40 -22.69
C TYR A 428 -4.18 20.39 -22.16
N LYS A 429 -4.85 20.11 -21.04
CA LYS A 429 -5.83 20.98 -20.35
C LYS A 429 -7.04 21.38 -21.22
N TRP A 430 -7.23 22.68 -21.47
CA TRP A 430 -8.44 23.28 -22.05
C TRP A 430 -8.85 22.72 -23.42
N PRO A 431 -7.95 22.53 -24.40
CA PRO A 431 -8.28 21.88 -25.67
C PRO A 431 -9.02 20.55 -25.55
N VAL A 432 -8.68 19.71 -24.56
CA VAL A 432 -9.31 18.39 -24.39
C VAL A 432 -10.77 18.54 -24.01
N ILE A 433 -11.05 19.35 -23.00
CA ILE A 433 -12.41 19.57 -22.50
C ILE A 433 -13.28 20.37 -23.49
N GLU A 434 -12.69 21.23 -24.33
CA GLU A 434 -13.39 21.93 -25.42
C GLU A 434 -13.74 20.99 -26.58
N ILE A 435 -12.81 20.12 -26.99
CA ILE A 435 -13.05 19.11 -28.04
C ILE A 435 -14.12 18.12 -27.57
N LEU A 436 -14.02 17.66 -26.32
CA LEU A 436 -14.99 16.77 -25.70
C LEU A 436 -16.40 17.39 -25.68
N LEU A 437 -16.53 18.72 -25.58
CA LEU A 437 -17.83 19.39 -25.58
C LEU A 437 -18.53 19.22 -26.94
N GLY A 438 -17.77 19.35 -28.03
CA GLY A 438 -18.30 19.15 -29.38
C GLY A 438 -18.83 17.73 -29.58
N PHE A 439 -18.10 16.73 -29.08
CA PHE A 439 -18.53 15.34 -29.10
C PHE A 439 -19.74 15.10 -28.18
N SER A 440 -19.74 15.66 -26.98
CA SER A 440 -20.85 15.56 -26.02
C SER A 440 -22.15 16.09 -26.59
N LYS A 441 -22.11 17.25 -27.27
CA LYS A 441 -23.27 17.79 -28.01
C LYS A 441 -23.80 16.80 -29.04
N SER A 442 -22.91 16.20 -29.83
CA SER A 442 -23.34 15.23 -30.86
C SER A 442 -24.04 14.00 -30.28
N VAL A 443 -23.62 13.51 -29.11
CA VAL A 443 -24.23 12.34 -28.45
C VAL A 443 -25.57 12.70 -27.80
N PHE A 444 -25.66 13.87 -27.14
CA PHE A 444 -26.89 14.30 -26.46
C PHE A 444 -27.98 14.81 -27.41
N ASP A 445 -27.60 15.43 -28.54
CA ASP A 445 -28.54 15.89 -29.57
C ASP A 445 -29.07 14.74 -30.45
N ASP A 446 -28.33 13.63 -30.55
CA ASP A 446 -28.77 12.44 -31.27
C ASP A 446 -29.78 11.63 -30.43
N GLY A 447 -31.05 11.69 -30.85
CA GLY A 447 -32.14 10.95 -30.23
C GLY A 447 -32.05 9.43 -30.35
N SER A 448 -31.09 8.89 -31.11
CA SER A 448 -30.81 7.46 -31.21
C SER A 448 -29.70 6.96 -30.27
N SER A 449 -28.99 7.87 -29.60
CA SER A 449 -27.94 7.53 -28.64
C SER A 449 -28.51 6.78 -27.43
N SER A 450 -27.86 5.67 -27.06
CA SER A 450 -28.20 4.91 -25.85
C SER A 450 -27.92 5.71 -24.58
N PHE A 451 -28.61 5.37 -23.49
CA PHE A 451 -28.32 5.97 -22.18
C PHE A 451 -26.87 5.67 -21.75
N LYS A 452 -26.33 4.48 -22.09
CA LYS A 452 -24.94 4.09 -21.83
C LYS A 452 -23.94 5.00 -22.54
N ALA A 453 -24.23 5.43 -23.77
CA ALA A 453 -23.38 6.39 -24.48
C ALA A 453 -23.41 7.77 -23.80
N LYS A 454 -24.58 8.25 -23.38
CA LYS A 454 -24.72 9.51 -22.64
C LYS A 454 -24.01 9.46 -21.29
N GLU A 455 -24.12 8.34 -20.57
CA GLU A 455 -23.44 8.10 -19.31
C GLU A 455 -21.92 8.08 -19.51
N ALA A 456 -21.41 7.37 -20.51
CA ALA A 456 -19.98 7.26 -20.78
C ALA A 456 -19.34 8.60 -21.14
N VAL A 457 -20.06 9.46 -21.88
CA VAL A 457 -19.63 10.85 -22.11
C VAL A 457 -19.45 11.57 -20.78
N LEU A 458 -20.45 11.49 -19.90
CA LEU A 458 -20.40 12.15 -18.60
C LEU A 458 -19.34 11.54 -17.68
N TYR A 459 -19.08 10.24 -17.75
CA TYR A 459 -17.96 9.60 -17.07
C TYR A 459 -16.62 10.16 -17.54
N VAL A 460 -16.37 10.24 -18.85
CA VAL A 460 -15.14 10.83 -19.39
C VAL A 460 -15.03 12.31 -18.98
N VAL A 461 -16.13 13.06 -18.98
CA VAL A 461 -16.15 14.44 -18.45
C VAL A 461 -15.73 14.46 -16.98
N LYS A 462 -16.27 13.57 -16.13
CA LYS A 462 -15.88 13.44 -14.72
C LYS A 462 -14.38 13.20 -14.57
N GLN A 463 -13.81 12.26 -15.33
CA GLN A 463 -12.36 11.98 -15.30
C GLN A 463 -11.52 13.21 -15.65
N VAL A 464 -11.95 13.99 -16.65
CA VAL A 464 -11.27 15.27 -16.99
C VAL A 464 -11.41 16.30 -15.87
N LEU A 465 -12.57 16.38 -15.21
CA LEU A 465 -12.81 17.34 -14.12
C LEU A 465 -11.99 17.02 -12.88
N ASP A 466 -11.86 15.74 -12.51
CA ASP A 466 -11.04 15.30 -11.38
C ASP A 466 -9.56 15.69 -11.61
N GLU A 467 -9.01 15.37 -12.78
CA GLU A 467 -7.66 15.77 -13.17
C GLU A 467 -7.46 17.30 -13.14
N ILE A 468 -8.43 18.08 -13.62
CA ILE A 468 -8.38 19.56 -13.56
C ILE A 468 -8.39 20.05 -12.11
N SER A 469 -9.17 19.40 -11.24
CA SER A 469 -9.24 19.70 -9.81
C SER A 469 -7.90 19.45 -9.11
N ASP A 470 -7.22 18.36 -9.44
CA ASP A 470 -5.92 18.00 -8.85
C ASP A 470 -4.82 19.02 -9.17
N TYR A 471 -4.92 19.74 -10.31
CA TYR A 471 -4.03 20.85 -10.66
C TYR A 471 -4.48 22.22 -10.12
N ASP A 472 -5.50 22.28 -9.24
CA ASP A 472 -6.12 23.52 -8.73
C ASP A 472 -6.57 24.49 -9.85
N ALA A 473 -6.90 23.96 -11.03
CA ALA A 473 -7.29 24.75 -12.20
C ALA A 473 -8.82 24.94 -12.24
N LYS A 474 -9.29 26.10 -12.75
CA LYS A 474 -10.72 26.43 -12.79
C LYS A 474 -11.27 26.50 -14.20
N ILE A 475 -12.36 25.76 -14.45
CA ILE A 475 -13.03 25.74 -15.75
C ILE A 475 -13.74 27.08 -16.04
N GLY A 476 -13.69 27.53 -17.29
CA GLY A 476 -14.36 28.76 -17.72
C GLY A 476 -15.89 28.65 -17.65
N PRO A 477 -16.60 29.76 -17.37
CA PRO A 477 -18.04 29.75 -17.09
C PRO A 477 -18.89 29.23 -18.27
N ASP A 478 -18.53 29.58 -19.50
CA ASP A 478 -19.30 29.16 -20.69
C ASP A 478 -19.24 27.64 -20.89
N LEU A 479 -18.06 27.06 -20.67
CA LEU A 479 -17.83 25.62 -20.80
C LEU A 479 -18.53 24.86 -19.66
N ALA A 480 -18.41 25.36 -18.43
CA ALA A 480 -19.06 24.79 -17.26
C ALA A 480 -20.59 24.78 -17.40
N ASN A 481 -21.19 25.89 -17.86
CA ASN A 481 -22.64 25.95 -18.09
C ASN A 481 -23.09 24.97 -19.19
N ALA A 482 -22.31 24.80 -20.25
CA ALA A 482 -22.67 23.87 -21.32
C ALA A 482 -22.69 22.41 -20.84
N TYR A 483 -21.73 21.99 -20.00
CA TYR A 483 -21.75 20.66 -19.40
C TYR A 483 -22.82 20.50 -18.32
N LEU A 484 -23.13 21.58 -17.60
CA LEU A 484 -24.19 21.58 -16.59
C LEU A 484 -25.57 21.28 -17.21
N ASP A 485 -25.82 21.75 -18.43
CA ASP A 485 -27.06 21.42 -19.15
C ASP A 485 -27.16 19.91 -19.45
N PHE A 486 -26.06 19.24 -19.82
CA PHE A 486 -26.03 17.78 -19.97
C PHE A 486 -26.25 17.05 -18.65
N ALA A 487 -25.62 17.51 -17.57
CA ALA A 487 -25.81 16.94 -16.24
C ALA A 487 -27.29 17.06 -15.79
N ARG A 488 -27.94 18.22 -16.02
CA ARG A 488 -29.37 18.42 -15.73
C ARG A 488 -30.28 17.51 -16.55
N MET A 489 -29.97 17.33 -17.83
CA MET A 489 -30.72 16.40 -18.69
C MET A 489 -30.61 14.97 -18.16
N ALA A 490 -29.42 14.54 -17.75
CA ALA A 490 -29.19 13.22 -17.17
C ALA A 490 -29.90 13.04 -15.80
N MET A 491 -29.85 14.04 -14.91
CA MET A 491 -30.55 14.01 -13.61
C MET A 491 -32.08 13.87 -13.74
N GLN A 492 -32.67 14.37 -14.83
CA GLN A 492 -34.12 14.33 -15.06
C GLN A 492 -34.58 13.03 -15.75
N ASP A 493 -33.68 12.11 -16.06
CA ASP A 493 -34.00 10.86 -16.76
C ASP A 493 -34.76 9.88 -15.84
N GLY A 494 -36.07 9.76 -16.03
CA GLY A 494 -36.91 8.93 -15.16
C GLY A 494 -36.76 7.42 -15.35
N GLU A 495 -36.02 6.97 -16.38
CA GLU A 495 -35.94 5.55 -16.73
C GLU A 495 -34.60 4.92 -16.31
N ASN A 496 -33.49 5.64 -16.44
CA ASN A 496 -32.15 5.08 -16.31
C ASN A 496 -31.42 5.59 -15.06
N GLU A 497 -31.34 4.77 -14.01
CA GLU A 497 -30.74 5.15 -12.73
C GLU A 497 -29.25 5.46 -12.80
N LEU A 498 -28.46 4.69 -13.55
CA LEU A 498 -27.01 4.93 -13.69
C LEU A 498 -26.70 6.26 -14.41
N LEU A 499 -27.55 6.66 -15.36
CA LEU A 499 -27.44 7.97 -16.01
C LEU A 499 -27.82 9.10 -15.04
N ARG A 500 -28.90 8.93 -14.25
CA ARG A 500 -29.26 9.90 -13.20
C ARG A 500 -28.12 10.07 -12.19
N ALA A 501 -27.61 8.96 -11.65
CA ALA A 501 -26.50 8.93 -10.70
C ALA A 501 -25.28 9.68 -11.24
N ARG A 502 -24.86 9.37 -12.48
CA ARG A 502 -23.78 10.09 -13.15
C ARG A 502 -24.06 11.58 -13.32
N GLY A 503 -25.30 11.96 -13.64
CA GLY A 503 -25.73 13.35 -13.74
C GLY A 503 -25.48 14.13 -12.44
N PHE A 504 -25.83 13.55 -11.28
CA PHE A 504 -25.53 14.15 -9.97
C PHE A 504 -24.03 14.25 -9.74
N ILE A 505 -23.26 13.18 -9.99
CA ILE A 505 -21.80 13.14 -9.79
C ILE A 505 -21.10 14.24 -10.61
N VAL A 506 -21.43 14.34 -11.90
CA VAL A 506 -20.85 15.38 -12.77
C VAL A 506 -21.29 16.78 -12.37
N ALA A 507 -22.53 16.98 -11.96
CA ALA A 507 -22.98 18.28 -11.45
C ALA A 507 -22.18 18.69 -10.20
N GLY A 508 -21.91 17.76 -9.27
CA GLY A 508 -21.05 17.96 -8.11
C GLY A 508 -19.63 18.36 -8.50
N ALA A 509 -19.00 17.59 -9.39
CA ALA A 509 -17.64 17.87 -9.87
C ALA A 509 -17.54 19.21 -10.61
N LEU A 510 -18.52 19.56 -11.46
CA LEU A 510 -18.56 20.83 -12.19
C LEU A 510 -18.67 22.04 -11.25
N ILE A 511 -19.53 21.96 -10.22
CA ILE A 511 -19.69 23.06 -9.25
C ILE A 511 -18.41 23.26 -8.44
N THR A 512 -17.72 22.17 -8.11
CA THR A 512 -16.43 22.19 -7.40
C THR A 512 -15.32 22.82 -8.24
N THR A 513 -15.19 22.38 -9.49
CA THR A 513 -14.10 22.80 -10.39
C THR A 513 -14.33 24.17 -11.03
N ALA A 514 -15.57 24.59 -11.25
CA ALA A 514 -15.88 25.90 -11.87
C ALA A 514 -15.70 27.08 -10.91
N GLY A 515 -15.60 26.83 -9.61
CA GLY A 515 -15.44 27.87 -8.62
C GLY A 515 -16.62 28.86 -8.63
N GLU A 516 -16.31 30.14 -8.43
CA GLU A 516 -17.28 31.25 -8.31
C GLU A 516 -18.30 31.34 -9.45
N ALA A 517 -17.98 30.80 -10.64
CA ALA A 517 -18.88 30.80 -11.79
C ALA A 517 -20.20 30.04 -11.55
N LEU A 518 -20.16 28.94 -10.79
CA LEU A 518 -21.33 28.08 -10.53
C LEU A 518 -21.72 27.99 -9.05
N HIS A 519 -20.96 28.58 -8.13
CA HIS A 519 -21.25 28.54 -6.69
C HIS A 519 -22.66 29.04 -6.33
N GLU A 520 -23.22 30.00 -7.07
CA GLU A 520 -24.59 30.49 -6.83
C GLU A 520 -25.66 29.41 -7.06
N LEU A 521 -25.36 28.39 -7.86
CA LEU A 521 -26.26 27.26 -8.14
C LEU A 521 -26.11 26.11 -7.15
N ALA A 522 -25.01 26.06 -6.37
CA ALA A 522 -24.73 24.97 -5.43
C ALA A 522 -25.88 24.69 -4.44
N PRO A 523 -26.58 25.69 -3.85
CA PRO A 523 -27.71 25.43 -2.96
C PRO A 523 -28.87 24.67 -3.64
N ASP A 524 -29.18 24.99 -4.89
CA ASP A 524 -30.26 24.36 -5.64
C ASP A 524 -29.95 22.90 -5.99
N PHE A 525 -28.68 22.59 -6.28
CA PHE A 525 -28.22 21.22 -6.53
C PHE A 525 -28.08 20.40 -5.24
N ALA A 526 -27.64 21.01 -4.14
CA ALA A 526 -27.64 20.38 -2.82
C ALA A 526 -29.06 19.98 -2.39
N LEU A 527 -30.05 20.87 -2.58
CA LEU A 527 -31.45 20.58 -2.30
C LEU A 527 -32.00 19.44 -3.18
N GLN A 528 -31.66 19.43 -4.47
CA GLN A 528 -32.04 18.33 -5.38
C GLN A 528 -31.42 17.00 -4.96
N SER A 529 -30.16 17.00 -4.52
CA SER A 529 -29.45 15.81 -4.04
C SER A 529 -30.10 15.29 -2.74
N LEU A 530 -30.40 16.17 -1.79
CA LEU A 530 -31.12 15.80 -0.55
C LEU A 530 -32.51 15.23 -0.83
N LYS A 531 -33.22 15.78 -1.83
CA LYS A 531 -34.51 15.24 -2.26
C LYS A 531 -34.36 13.85 -2.87
N ALA A 532 -33.38 13.63 -3.74
CA ALA A 532 -33.12 12.33 -4.35
C ALA A 532 -32.75 11.26 -3.32
N ILE A 533 -31.96 11.60 -2.28
CA ILE A 533 -31.63 10.67 -1.19
C ILE A 533 -32.89 10.15 -0.48
N GLY A 534 -33.90 11.01 -0.30
CA GLY A 534 -35.14 10.65 0.41
C GLY A 534 -36.23 10.04 -0.47
N GLU A 535 -36.26 10.32 -1.77
CA GLU A 535 -37.39 9.98 -2.66
C GLU A 535 -37.05 9.02 -3.81
N ASP A 536 -35.79 8.90 -4.24
CA ASP A 536 -35.43 8.02 -5.37
C ASP A 536 -35.58 6.53 -4.99
N GLU A 537 -35.86 5.68 -5.96
CA GLU A 537 -35.99 4.23 -5.74
C GLU A 537 -34.61 3.56 -5.74
N SER A 538 -33.68 4.02 -6.58
CA SER A 538 -32.35 3.43 -6.76
C SER A 538 -31.40 3.82 -5.64
N GLU A 539 -30.75 2.83 -5.03
CA GLU A 539 -29.71 3.04 -4.02
C GLU A 539 -28.46 3.70 -4.62
N VAL A 540 -28.10 3.35 -5.87
CA VAL A 540 -26.97 3.95 -6.59
C VAL A 540 -27.13 5.47 -6.71
N VAL A 541 -28.35 5.95 -7.00
CA VAL A 541 -28.64 7.40 -7.05
C VAL A 541 -28.52 8.03 -5.66
N LYS A 542 -29.09 7.41 -4.62
CA LYS A 542 -29.02 7.92 -3.25
C LYS A 542 -27.58 8.08 -2.77
N VAL A 543 -26.76 7.05 -2.98
CA VAL A 543 -25.35 7.02 -2.58
C VAL A 543 -24.52 8.02 -3.39
N SER A 544 -24.78 8.14 -4.70
CA SER A 544 -24.17 9.20 -5.54
C SER A 544 -24.49 10.60 -5.02
N CYS A 545 -25.74 10.84 -4.62
CA CYS A 545 -26.17 12.10 -4.02
C CYS A 545 -25.51 12.35 -2.66
N LEU A 546 -25.34 11.33 -1.82
CA LEU A 546 -24.64 11.42 -0.54
C LEU A 546 -23.17 11.81 -0.73
N ARG A 547 -22.50 11.25 -1.74
CA ARG A 547 -21.12 11.58 -2.09
C ARG A 547 -20.97 13.03 -2.54
N VAL A 548 -21.81 13.52 -3.46
CA VAL A 548 -21.68 14.90 -3.97
C VAL A 548 -22.00 15.99 -2.94
N LEU A 549 -22.76 15.67 -1.89
CA LEU A 549 -23.01 16.60 -0.78
C LEU A 549 -21.71 17.02 -0.09
N GLN A 550 -20.70 16.15 -0.02
CA GLN A 550 -19.38 16.47 0.52
C GLN A 550 -18.77 17.68 -0.20
N GLY A 551 -18.79 17.64 -1.54
CA GLY A 551 -18.30 18.74 -2.39
C GLY A 551 -19.08 20.03 -2.15
N TYR A 552 -20.41 19.98 -2.15
CA TYR A 552 -21.25 21.17 -1.94
C TYR A 552 -21.02 21.83 -0.58
N LEU A 553 -20.90 21.05 0.49
CA LEU A 553 -20.69 21.57 1.84
C LEU A 553 -19.33 22.28 1.99
N LYS A 554 -18.28 21.78 1.32
CA LYS A 554 -16.94 22.39 1.32
C LYS A 554 -16.89 23.74 0.59
N ILE A 555 -17.72 23.92 -0.44
CA ILE A 555 -17.70 25.09 -1.32
C ILE A 555 -18.60 26.21 -0.81
N LEU A 556 -19.75 25.85 -0.23
CA LEU A 556 -20.75 26.83 0.20
C LEU A 556 -20.19 27.72 1.32
N PRO A 557 -20.50 29.03 1.33
CA PRO A 557 -20.20 29.88 2.47
C PRO A 557 -20.80 29.28 3.76
N PRO A 558 -20.13 29.39 4.93
CA PRO A 558 -20.56 28.71 6.16
C PRO A 558 -22.03 28.95 6.53
N ALA A 559 -22.52 30.19 6.38
CA ALA A 559 -23.92 30.53 6.68
C ALA A 559 -24.93 29.80 5.78
N ARG A 560 -24.57 29.48 4.53
CA ARG A 560 -25.40 28.72 3.60
C ARG A 560 -25.25 27.22 3.79
N ALA A 561 -24.04 26.74 4.03
CA ALA A 561 -23.79 25.33 4.34
C ALA A 561 -24.56 24.89 5.61
N GLN A 562 -24.67 25.77 6.61
CA GLN A 562 -25.48 25.56 7.82
C GLN A 562 -26.97 25.28 7.51
N GLU A 563 -27.54 25.85 6.45
CA GLU A 563 -28.94 25.62 6.07
C GLU A 563 -29.20 24.15 5.69
N PHE A 564 -28.18 23.43 5.20
CA PHE A 564 -28.25 22.04 4.74
C PHE A 564 -27.77 21.01 5.76
N GLN A 565 -27.16 21.47 6.86
CA GLN A 565 -26.50 20.61 7.84
C GLN A 565 -27.47 19.61 8.48
N VAL A 566 -28.59 20.10 9.01
CA VAL A 566 -29.64 19.29 9.67
C VAL A 566 -30.27 18.32 8.68
N GLN A 567 -30.50 18.76 7.44
CA GLN A 567 -31.10 17.94 6.39
C GLN A 567 -30.15 16.80 5.97
N THR A 568 -28.85 17.07 5.88
CA THR A 568 -27.82 16.07 5.54
C THR A 568 -27.71 15.00 6.63
N VAL A 569 -27.64 15.41 7.90
CA VAL A 569 -27.63 14.47 9.04
C VAL A 569 -28.91 13.63 9.07
N ALA A 570 -30.07 14.25 8.84
CA ALA A 570 -31.33 13.53 8.79
C ALA A 570 -31.40 12.55 7.62
N ALA A 571 -30.88 12.92 6.44
CA ALA A 571 -30.82 12.06 5.28
C ALA A 571 -29.96 10.81 5.55
N ILE A 572 -28.77 10.98 6.12
CA ILE A 572 -27.88 9.88 6.54
C ILE A 572 -28.55 9.00 7.60
N SER A 573 -29.15 9.62 8.63
CA SER A 573 -29.84 8.87 9.70
C SER A 573 -31.01 8.04 9.16
N ASN A 574 -31.78 8.61 8.23
CA ASN A 574 -32.89 7.90 7.59
C ASN A 574 -32.39 6.77 6.69
N PHE A 575 -31.30 7.00 5.95
CA PHE A 575 -30.64 5.99 5.13
C PHE A 575 -30.19 4.81 6.00
N LEU A 576 -29.45 5.04 7.09
CA LEU A 576 -29.07 3.96 8.02
C LEU A 576 -30.28 3.22 8.61
N SER A 577 -31.36 3.94 8.91
CA SER A 577 -32.55 3.34 9.52
C SER A 577 -33.38 2.50 8.54
N SER A 578 -33.21 2.71 7.23
CA SER A 578 -33.95 1.98 6.20
C SER A 578 -33.26 0.71 5.71
N HIS A 579 -31.99 0.48 6.07
CA HIS A 579 -31.19 -0.66 5.62
C HIS A 579 -30.84 -1.59 6.78
N ASP A 580 -30.43 -2.82 6.46
CA ASP A 580 -29.86 -3.73 7.45
C ASP A 580 -28.43 -3.28 7.79
N LEU A 581 -28.22 -2.95 9.07
CA LEU A 581 -26.92 -2.49 9.57
C LEU A 581 -25.84 -3.58 9.49
N SER A 582 -26.23 -4.86 9.41
CA SER A 582 -25.29 -5.96 9.19
C SER A 582 -24.76 -6.01 7.76
N GLU A 583 -25.61 -5.73 6.77
CA GLU A 583 -25.18 -5.65 5.36
C GLU A 583 -24.27 -4.43 5.14
N ILE A 584 -24.61 -3.27 5.75
CA ILE A 584 -23.75 -2.08 5.70
C ILE A 584 -22.39 -2.34 6.35
N SER A 585 -22.32 -3.17 7.40
CA SER A 585 -21.07 -3.51 8.07
C SER A 585 -20.10 -4.27 7.16
N ASP A 586 -20.60 -4.95 6.13
CA ASP A 586 -19.78 -5.68 5.15
C ASP A 586 -19.44 -4.79 3.94
N SER A 587 -20.06 -3.60 3.80
CA SER A 587 -19.82 -2.59 2.76
C SER A 587 -18.93 -1.45 3.25
N GLU A 588 -17.60 -1.68 3.27
CA GLU A 588 -16.63 -0.71 3.82
C GLU A 588 -16.69 0.66 3.11
N ASP A 589 -16.71 0.71 1.77
CA ASP A 589 -16.69 1.97 1.01
C ASP A 589 -17.95 2.81 1.20
N LEU A 590 -19.11 2.12 1.36
CA LEU A 590 -20.37 2.77 1.69
C LEU A 590 -20.31 3.43 3.07
N LEU A 591 -19.80 2.69 4.07
CA LEU A 591 -19.70 3.19 5.42
C LEU A 591 -18.73 4.38 5.51
N ASP A 592 -17.59 4.30 4.83
CA ASP A 592 -16.61 5.39 4.75
C ASP A 592 -17.22 6.62 4.08
N THR A 593 -17.90 6.46 2.94
CA THR A 593 -18.62 7.57 2.27
C THR A 593 -19.63 8.24 3.20
N LEU A 594 -20.38 7.46 3.99
CA LEU A 594 -21.35 8.00 4.94
C LEU A 594 -20.68 8.75 6.10
N VAL A 595 -19.57 8.24 6.64
CA VAL A 595 -18.79 8.91 7.70
C VAL A 595 -18.18 10.21 7.18
N GLU A 596 -17.65 10.22 5.97
CA GLU A 596 -17.10 11.43 5.35
C GLU A 596 -18.16 12.51 5.10
N THR A 597 -19.32 12.13 4.56
CA THR A 597 -20.44 13.07 4.37
C THR A 597 -20.95 13.60 5.71
N LEU A 598 -20.99 12.75 6.74
CA LEU A 598 -21.35 13.17 8.09
C LEU A 598 -20.30 14.12 8.69
N ARG A 599 -19.01 13.84 8.52
CA ARG A 599 -17.89 14.69 8.95
C ARG A 599 -18.03 16.09 8.35
N ASP A 600 -18.17 16.18 7.03
CA ASP A 600 -18.24 17.46 6.32
C ASP A 600 -19.48 18.27 6.74
N ALA A 601 -20.61 17.59 6.98
CA ALA A 601 -21.80 18.22 7.55
C ALA A 601 -21.55 18.72 8.98
N VAL A 602 -21.03 17.87 9.87
CA VAL A 602 -20.80 18.22 11.27
C VAL A 602 -19.78 19.35 11.43
N MET A 603 -18.69 19.34 10.64
CA MET A 603 -17.63 20.35 10.73
C MET A 603 -18.06 21.75 10.25
N THR A 604 -19.19 21.86 9.53
CA THR A 604 -19.73 23.17 9.12
C THR A 604 -20.12 24.05 10.32
N ASP A 605 -20.81 23.47 11.29
CA ASP A 605 -21.07 24.06 12.62
C ASP A 605 -21.08 22.94 13.65
N PRO A 606 -19.97 22.72 14.36
CA PRO A 606 -19.88 21.57 15.25
C PRO A 606 -20.78 21.70 16.49
N THR A 607 -21.35 22.87 16.79
CA THR A 607 -22.30 23.04 17.89
C THR A 607 -23.62 22.28 17.65
N LEU A 608 -23.95 21.96 16.40
CA LEU A 608 -25.09 21.11 16.04
C LEU A 608 -25.07 19.77 16.77
N CYS A 609 -23.88 19.20 17.00
CA CYS A 609 -23.72 17.93 17.71
C CYS A 609 -24.26 17.95 19.13
N LEU A 610 -24.41 19.12 19.75
CA LEU A 610 -24.98 19.24 21.09
C LEU A 610 -26.50 19.06 21.09
N GLU A 611 -27.18 19.54 20.04
CA GLU A 611 -28.65 19.58 19.97
C GLU A 611 -29.26 18.46 19.11
N HIS A 612 -28.51 17.94 18.12
CA HIS A 612 -29.00 16.99 17.12
C HIS A 612 -28.38 15.58 17.27
N PRO A 613 -29.01 14.49 16.81
CA PRO A 613 -28.46 13.13 16.85
C PRO A 613 -27.21 12.87 15.99
N ALA A 614 -26.50 13.88 15.48
CA ALA A 614 -25.34 13.68 14.60
C ALA A 614 -24.24 12.80 15.24
N LEU A 615 -23.97 12.99 16.54
CA LEU A 615 -23.06 12.14 17.31
C LEU A 615 -23.56 10.72 17.47
N ASP A 616 -24.87 10.54 17.66
CA ASP A 616 -25.47 9.21 17.81
C ASP A 616 -25.35 8.43 16.50
N VAL A 617 -25.53 9.11 15.36
CA VAL A 617 -25.32 8.57 14.02
C VAL A 617 -23.85 8.18 13.82
N LEU A 618 -22.90 9.06 14.18
CA LEU A 618 -21.47 8.77 14.08
C LEU A 618 -21.07 7.54 14.91
N PHE A 619 -21.55 7.42 16.16
CA PHE A 619 -21.26 6.26 17.01
C PHE A 619 -21.97 4.99 16.56
N THR A 620 -23.13 5.12 15.93
CA THR A 620 -23.79 3.98 15.28
C THR A 620 -22.90 3.44 14.17
N MET A 621 -22.41 4.30 13.27
CA MET A 621 -21.45 3.90 12.22
C MET A 621 -20.16 3.31 12.80
N ALA A 622 -19.60 3.94 13.84
CA ALA A 622 -18.41 3.45 14.52
C ALA A 622 -18.60 2.04 15.11
N SER A 623 -19.80 1.73 15.60
CA SER A 623 -20.07 0.41 16.20
C SER A 623 -20.10 -0.72 15.17
N PHE A 624 -20.64 -0.47 13.97
CA PHE A 624 -20.66 -1.45 12.88
C PHE A 624 -19.32 -1.47 12.12
N GLY A 625 -18.68 -0.32 11.95
CA GLY A 625 -17.39 -0.17 11.29
C GLY A 625 -16.17 -0.46 12.17
N ALA A 626 -16.35 -0.96 13.39
CA ALA A 626 -15.24 -1.15 14.35
C ALA A 626 -14.18 -2.14 13.85
N ARG A 627 -14.53 -3.02 12.90
CA ARG A 627 -13.59 -3.98 12.28
C ARG A 627 -12.82 -3.38 11.12
N SER A 628 -13.37 -2.34 10.48
CA SER A 628 -12.69 -1.61 9.42
C SER A 628 -11.72 -0.60 10.03
N TRP A 629 -10.47 -0.67 9.59
CA TRP A 629 -9.44 0.26 10.04
C TRP A 629 -9.68 1.66 9.47
N THR A 630 -10.15 1.78 8.21
CA THR A 630 -10.42 3.06 7.53
C THR A 630 -11.55 3.78 8.24
N THR A 631 -12.67 3.09 8.50
CA THR A 631 -13.81 3.68 9.20
C THR A 631 -13.43 4.12 10.61
N THR A 632 -12.67 3.29 11.34
CA THR A 632 -12.19 3.63 12.68
C THR A 632 -11.30 4.87 12.66
N MET A 633 -10.42 4.99 11.67
CA MET A 633 -9.57 6.16 11.46
C MET A 633 -10.42 7.41 11.18
N LEU A 634 -11.35 7.35 10.20
CA LEU A 634 -12.22 8.47 9.84
C LEU A 634 -13.10 8.95 11.00
N VAL A 635 -13.63 8.01 11.80
CA VAL A 635 -14.41 8.33 13.01
C VAL A 635 -13.53 9.03 14.05
N ASN A 636 -12.31 8.54 14.30
CA ASN A 636 -11.38 9.17 15.24
C ASN A 636 -11.00 10.59 14.79
N GLU A 637 -10.64 10.79 13.52
CA GLU A 637 -10.29 12.11 12.98
C GLU A 637 -11.47 13.10 13.06
N THR A 638 -12.67 12.61 12.74
CA THR A 638 -13.91 13.41 12.84
C THR A 638 -14.17 13.81 14.29
N PHE A 639 -14.02 12.88 15.22
CA PHE A 639 -14.23 13.13 16.64
C PHE A 639 -13.15 14.02 17.27
N GLU A 640 -11.91 13.89 16.82
CA GLU A 640 -10.79 14.77 17.17
C GLU A 640 -11.04 16.21 16.74
N SER A 641 -11.42 16.41 15.46
CA SER A 641 -11.75 17.71 14.91
C SER A 641 -12.93 18.35 15.65
N LEU A 642 -13.94 17.55 16.01
CA LEU A 642 -15.07 17.99 16.81
C LEU A 642 -14.63 18.44 18.21
N THR A 643 -13.86 17.61 18.90
CA THR A 643 -13.48 17.84 20.30
C THR A 643 -12.54 19.04 20.43
N SER A 644 -11.53 19.13 19.57
CA SER A 644 -10.61 20.27 19.52
C SER A 644 -11.34 21.59 19.26
N THR A 645 -12.28 21.60 18.32
CA THR A 645 -13.10 22.78 18.02
C THR A 645 -13.99 23.17 19.20
N MET A 646 -14.70 22.21 19.82
CA MET A 646 -15.55 22.47 20.98
C MET A 646 -14.76 22.96 22.20
N SER A 647 -13.57 22.43 22.41
CA SER A 647 -12.66 22.88 23.48
C SER A 647 -12.22 24.33 23.26
N SER A 648 -11.88 24.70 22.02
CA SER A 648 -11.49 26.08 21.66
C SER A 648 -12.61 27.12 21.85
N GLN A 649 -13.88 26.71 21.77
CA GLN A 649 -15.04 27.59 21.95
C GLN A 649 -15.33 27.90 23.43
N GLY A 650 -14.80 27.10 24.36
CA GLY A 650 -14.86 27.34 25.78
C GLY A 650 -15.31 26.14 26.62
N PRO A 651 -15.13 26.21 27.95
CA PRO A 651 -15.34 25.08 28.86
C PRO A 651 -16.81 24.63 28.96
N GLU A 652 -17.78 25.52 28.72
CA GLU A 652 -19.20 25.17 28.76
C GLU A 652 -19.60 24.27 27.58
N SER A 653 -19.11 24.55 26.38
CA SER A 653 -19.36 23.74 25.19
C SER A 653 -18.74 22.35 25.34
N TYR A 654 -17.51 22.28 25.84
CA TYR A 654 -16.83 21.03 26.14
C TYR A 654 -17.57 20.21 27.22
N ALA A 655 -18.06 20.84 28.28
CA ALA A 655 -18.83 20.15 29.32
C ALA A 655 -20.14 19.54 28.78
N ARG A 656 -20.84 20.25 27.87
CA ARG A 656 -22.04 19.74 27.21
C ARG A 656 -21.73 18.57 26.27
N LEU A 657 -20.61 18.63 25.55
CA LEU A 657 -20.13 17.52 24.73
C LEU A 657 -19.88 16.27 25.59
N CYS A 658 -19.13 16.43 26.68
CA CYS A 658 -18.85 15.34 27.63
C CYS A 658 -20.14 14.71 28.17
N ALA A 659 -21.13 15.53 28.55
CA ALA A 659 -22.40 15.04 29.08
C ALA A 659 -23.17 14.16 28.07
N LYS A 660 -23.00 14.40 26.77
CA LYS A 660 -23.65 13.64 25.69
C LYS A 660 -22.86 12.39 25.28
N VAL A 661 -21.54 12.50 25.21
CA VAL A 661 -20.66 11.44 24.68
C VAL A 661 -20.34 10.37 25.72
N LEU A 662 -20.08 10.75 26.98
CA LEU A 662 -19.62 9.82 28.01
C LEU A 662 -20.58 8.62 28.23
N PRO A 663 -21.92 8.78 28.27
CA PRO A 663 -22.83 7.65 28.41
C PRO A 663 -22.71 6.63 27.27
N SER A 664 -22.57 7.11 26.03
CA SER A 664 -22.46 6.24 24.84
C SER A 664 -21.15 5.47 24.81
N LEU A 665 -20.01 6.14 25.02
CA LEU A 665 -18.70 5.49 25.03
C LEU A 665 -18.54 4.52 26.20
N THR A 666 -19.05 4.88 27.39
CA THR A 666 -19.00 3.97 28.54
C THR A 666 -19.97 2.81 28.44
N GLY A 667 -21.09 2.97 27.73
CA GLY A 667 -22.00 1.88 27.37
C GLY A 667 -21.38 0.93 26.35
N ALA A 668 -20.69 1.47 25.34
CA ALA A 668 -19.96 0.66 24.34
C ALA A 668 -18.88 -0.22 25.00
N LEU A 669 -18.16 0.32 25.98
CA LEU A 669 -17.23 -0.46 26.81
C LEU A 669 -17.92 -1.61 27.56
N ASP A 670 -19.06 -1.34 28.23
CA ASP A 670 -19.78 -2.38 28.96
C ASP A 670 -20.30 -3.47 28.02
N VAL A 671 -20.77 -3.10 26.82
CA VAL A 671 -21.21 -4.05 25.79
C VAL A 671 -20.03 -4.86 25.28
N GLY A 672 -18.92 -4.23 24.89
CA GLY A 672 -17.72 -4.91 24.40
C GLY A 672 -17.14 -5.89 25.41
N ASP A 673 -17.14 -5.52 26.69
CA ASP A 673 -16.76 -6.43 27.80
C ASP A 673 -17.71 -7.64 27.94
N MET A 674 -19.02 -7.43 27.75
CA MET A 674 -20.02 -8.51 27.82
C MET A 674 -19.99 -9.44 26.60
N THR A 675 -19.74 -8.89 25.40
CA THR A 675 -19.74 -9.63 24.13
C THR A 675 -18.36 -10.16 23.74
N GLN A 676 -17.31 -9.77 24.46
CA GLN A 676 -15.90 -9.99 24.10
C GLN A 676 -15.54 -9.42 22.72
N GLU A 677 -16.19 -8.33 22.32
CA GLU A 677 -15.89 -7.62 21.09
C GLU A 677 -14.79 -6.59 21.33
N ASN A 678 -13.55 -7.03 21.09
CA ASN A 678 -12.35 -6.21 21.32
C ASN A 678 -12.34 -4.93 20.45
N SER A 679 -12.79 -5.03 19.20
CA SER A 679 -12.80 -3.90 18.25
C SER A 679 -13.65 -2.73 18.73
N LEU A 680 -14.87 -2.99 19.22
CA LEU A 680 -15.74 -1.94 19.75
C LEU A 680 -15.14 -1.27 21.00
N SER A 681 -14.50 -2.07 21.85
CA SER A 681 -13.81 -1.57 23.04
C SER A 681 -12.64 -0.68 22.67
N ASP A 682 -11.87 -1.06 21.65
CA ASP A 682 -10.73 -0.27 21.16
C ASP A 682 -11.16 1.09 20.61
N VAL A 683 -12.16 1.12 19.72
CA VAL A 683 -12.74 2.38 19.21
C VAL A 683 -13.23 3.26 20.35
N ALA A 684 -13.95 2.71 21.32
CA ALA A 684 -14.47 3.48 22.46
C ALA A 684 -13.35 4.07 23.33
N VAL A 685 -12.28 3.32 23.62
CA VAL A 685 -11.14 3.85 24.41
C VAL A 685 -10.33 4.86 23.60
N SER A 686 -10.15 4.63 22.30
CA SER A 686 -9.52 5.60 21.38
C SER A 686 -10.24 6.95 21.44
N LEU A 687 -11.56 6.96 21.25
CA LEU A 687 -12.36 8.19 21.33
C LEU A 687 -12.33 8.84 22.71
N LEU A 688 -12.26 8.05 23.79
CA LEU A 688 -12.07 8.59 25.14
C LEU A 688 -10.70 9.23 25.34
N SER A 689 -9.65 8.68 24.71
CA SER A 689 -8.30 9.24 24.74
C SER A 689 -8.26 10.61 24.06
N THR A 690 -8.88 10.73 22.88
CA THR A 690 -9.06 12.00 22.15
C THR A 690 -9.89 13.00 22.96
N LEU A 691 -10.97 12.54 23.61
CA LEU A 691 -11.79 13.40 24.46
C LEU A 691 -10.96 14.00 25.60
N ALA A 692 -10.15 13.18 26.26
CA ALA A 692 -9.31 13.63 27.38
C ALA A 692 -8.15 14.54 26.93
N GLU A 693 -7.54 14.28 25.78
CA GLU A 693 -6.42 15.07 25.22
C GLU A 693 -6.78 16.54 24.96
N TYR A 694 -7.99 16.79 24.46
CA TYR A 694 -8.49 18.14 24.22
C TYR A 694 -9.34 18.68 25.39
N GLY A 695 -9.10 18.18 26.60
CA GLY A 695 -9.86 18.51 27.79
C GLY A 695 -9.83 19.99 28.18
N SER A 696 -10.93 20.50 28.74
CA SER A 696 -10.94 21.83 29.34
C SER A 696 -10.21 21.87 30.69
N GLU A 697 -9.64 23.01 31.05
CA GLU A 697 -9.06 23.25 32.38
C GLU A 697 -9.93 24.23 33.18
N PRO A 698 -10.64 23.80 34.25
CA PRO A 698 -10.73 22.43 34.80
C PRO A 698 -11.65 21.49 34.01
N LEU A 699 -11.56 20.19 34.28
CA LEU A 699 -12.40 19.17 33.64
C LEU A 699 -13.85 19.21 34.18
N PRO A 700 -14.85 18.82 33.38
CA PRO A 700 -16.25 18.79 33.80
C PRO A 700 -16.49 17.90 35.03
N GLU A 701 -17.42 18.32 35.90
CA GLU A 701 -17.82 17.51 37.05
C GLU A 701 -18.37 16.16 36.58
N GLY A 702 -17.87 15.08 37.18
CA GLY A 702 -18.29 13.71 36.86
C GLY A 702 -17.45 13.02 35.79
N PHE A 703 -16.55 13.74 35.10
CA PHE A 703 -15.66 13.16 34.09
C PHE A 703 -14.76 12.08 34.71
N VAL A 704 -14.03 12.43 35.77
CA VAL A 704 -13.14 11.50 36.48
C VAL A 704 -13.92 10.36 37.12
N SER A 705 -15.06 10.65 37.76
CA SER A 705 -15.82 9.62 38.49
C SER A 705 -16.43 8.56 37.58
N THR A 706 -16.68 8.90 36.31
CA THR A 706 -17.29 8.01 35.32
C THR A 706 -16.23 7.15 34.62
N LEU A 707 -15.09 7.75 34.26
CA LEU A 707 -14.07 7.08 33.44
C LEU A 707 -13.07 6.28 34.27
N LEU A 708 -12.56 6.83 35.37
CA LEU A 708 -11.44 6.24 36.10
C LEU A 708 -11.70 4.79 36.58
N PRO A 709 -12.90 4.42 37.09
CA PRO A 709 -13.18 3.03 37.46
C PRO A 709 -13.14 2.06 36.27
N LYS A 710 -13.66 2.48 35.11
CA LYS A 710 -13.71 1.66 33.90
C LYS A 710 -12.33 1.47 33.29
N LEU A 711 -11.57 2.56 33.14
CA LEU A 711 -10.19 2.50 32.66
C LEU A 711 -9.29 1.66 33.59
N TYR A 712 -9.47 1.80 34.90
CA TYR A 712 -8.78 0.95 35.88
C TYR A 712 -9.10 -0.53 35.67
N ARG A 713 -10.37 -0.90 35.43
CA ARG A 713 -10.72 -2.30 35.16
C ARG A 713 -10.07 -2.81 33.87
N LEU A 714 -10.14 -2.04 32.78
CA LEU A 714 -9.61 -2.42 31.47
C LEU A 714 -8.09 -2.67 31.51
N LEU A 715 -7.32 -1.82 32.19
CA LEU A 715 -5.86 -1.94 32.31
C LEU A 715 -5.40 -3.15 33.15
N PHE A 716 -6.32 -3.84 33.83
CA PHE A 716 -6.04 -5.06 34.59
C PHE A 716 -6.52 -6.33 33.88
N LEU A 717 -7.19 -6.21 32.73
CA LEU A 717 -7.54 -7.33 31.85
C LEU A 717 -6.40 -7.61 30.86
N ASP A 718 -6.30 -8.84 30.37
CA ASP A 718 -5.34 -9.19 29.32
C ASP A 718 -5.95 -8.87 27.93
N LEU A 719 -5.97 -7.59 27.58
CA LEU A 719 -6.48 -7.04 26.30
C LEU A 719 -5.35 -6.72 25.30
N GLU A 720 -5.72 -6.31 24.08
CA GLU A 720 -4.77 -5.83 23.06
C GLU A 720 -3.99 -4.59 23.52
N PHE A 721 -2.83 -4.36 22.89
CA PHE A 721 -1.93 -3.29 23.30
C PHE A 721 -2.50 -1.89 23.01
N SER A 722 -3.33 -1.73 21.97
CA SER A 722 -3.98 -0.47 21.60
C SER A 722 -4.88 0.04 22.72
N VAL A 723 -5.72 -0.84 23.27
CA VAL A 723 -6.61 -0.52 24.41
C VAL A 723 -5.80 -0.06 25.62
N HIS A 724 -4.69 -0.75 25.94
CA HIS A 724 -3.82 -0.36 27.06
C HIS A 724 -3.16 1.01 26.85
N GLN A 725 -2.65 1.26 25.64
CA GLN A 725 -2.04 2.55 25.30
C GLN A 725 -3.06 3.67 25.39
N SER A 726 -4.19 3.56 24.70
CA SER A 726 -5.25 4.57 24.67
C SER A 726 -5.81 4.84 26.07
N ALA A 727 -6.05 3.80 26.88
CA ALA A 727 -6.51 3.99 28.27
C ALA A 727 -5.47 4.70 29.15
N THR A 728 -4.18 4.38 28.96
CA THR A 728 -3.08 5.05 29.68
C THR A 728 -2.98 6.52 29.27
N ILE A 729 -3.13 6.83 27.98
CA ILE A 729 -3.17 8.19 27.44
C ILE A 729 -4.35 8.98 28.03
N THR A 730 -5.55 8.37 28.10
CA THR A 730 -6.72 9.02 28.72
C THR A 730 -6.43 9.44 30.15
N ILE A 731 -5.83 8.56 30.97
CA ILE A 731 -5.51 8.87 32.38
C ILE A 731 -4.40 9.93 32.47
N LYS A 732 -3.40 9.87 31.59
CA LYS A 732 -2.33 10.87 31.48
C LYS A 732 -2.96 12.26 31.28
N TYR A 733 -3.85 12.43 30.30
CA TYR A 733 -4.46 13.74 30.03
C TYR A 733 -5.46 14.19 31.11
N ILE A 734 -6.12 13.27 31.81
CA ILE A 734 -6.89 13.63 33.02
C ILE A 734 -5.99 14.30 34.07
N LEU A 735 -4.76 13.81 34.27
CA LEU A 735 -3.80 14.41 35.19
C LEU A 735 -3.26 15.77 34.67
N VAL A 736 -3.01 15.89 33.37
CA VAL A 736 -2.56 17.15 32.74
C VAL A 736 -3.56 18.27 33.06
N HIS A 737 -4.84 18.03 32.80
CA HIS A 737 -5.88 19.07 32.86
C HIS A 737 -6.49 19.28 34.26
N ASP A 738 -6.71 18.22 35.04
CA ASP A 738 -7.33 18.37 36.37
C ASP A 738 -6.86 17.31 37.40
N ALA A 739 -5.58 17.43 37.78
CA ALA A 739 -5.03 16.65 38.88
C ALA A 739 -5.75 16.87 40.22
N THR A 740 -6.38 18.03 40.44
CA THR A 740 -7.07 18.32 41.72
C THR A 740 -8.31 17.44 41.86
N GLN A 741 -9.11 17.33 40.79
CA GLN A 741 -10.28 16.48 40.76
C GLN A 741 -9.91 15.00 40.88
N LEU A 742 -8.84 14.55 40.19
CA LEU A 742 -8.37 13.17 40.29
C LEU A 742 -7.90 12.82 41.71
N PHE A 743 -7.12 13.68 42.37
CA PHE A 743 -6.66 13.40 43.73
C PHE A 743 -7.76 13.51 44.79
N ALA A 744 -8.81 14.30 44.55
CA ALA A 744 -9.97 14.40 45.44
C ALA A 744 -10.91 13.19 45.32
N TRP A 745 -10.86 12.48 44.20
CA TRP A 745 -11.72 11.33 43.95
C TRP A 745 -11.34 10.12 44.82
N ARG A 746 -12.37 9.40 45.29
CA ARG A 746 -12.25 8.16 46.05
C ARG A 746 -13.12 7.10 45.42
N ASP A 747 -12.57 5.90 45.29
CA ASP A 747 -13.32 4.76 44.77
C ASP A 747 -14.49 4.42 45.70
N PRO A 748 -15.75 4.45 45.21
CA PRO A 748 -16.92 4.07 45.99
C PRO A 748 -16.87 2.61 46.48
N GLU A 749 -16.21 1.70 45.75
CA GLU A 749 -16.18 0.27 46.09
C GLU A 749 -15.04 -0.09 47.03
N THR A 750 -13.81 0.33 46.72
CA THR A 750 -12.62 -0.04 47.50
C THR A 750 -12.20 1.01 48.53
N GLY A 751 -12.69 2.25 48.42
CA GLY A 751 -12.30 3.38 49.28
C GLY A 751 -10.91 3.96 48.99
N LYS A 752 -10.20 3.42 47.99
CA LYS A 752 -8.86 3.89 47.56
C LYS A 752 -8.91 5.30 46.99
N GLU A 753 -7.86 6.06 47.23
CA GLU A 753 -7.74 7.43 46.70
C GLU A 753 -7.30 7.40 45.22
N GLY A 754 -7.68 8.41 44.43
CA GLY A 754 -7.31 8.46 43.01
C GLY A 754 -5.80 8.39 42.75
N LEU A 755 -4.98 8.98 43.65
CA LEU A 755 -3.53 8.85 43.63
C LEU A 755 -3.06 7.38 43.76
N GLU A 756 -3.67 6.63 44.68
CA GLU A 756 -3.34 5.22 44.90
C GLU A 756 -3.73 4.37 43.68
N ILE A 757 -4.84 4.68 43.02
CA ILE A 757 -5.26 4.00 41.79
C ILE A 757 -4.25 4.21 40.67
N VAL A 758 -3.82 5.45 40.41
CA VAL A 758 -2.83 5.72 39.35
C VAL A 758 -1.51 5.01 39.65
N LEU A 759 -1.06 4.97 40.91
CA LEU A 759 0.14 4.23 41.30
C LEU A 759 0.00 2.71 41.05
N LEU A 760 -1.17 2.13 41.33
CA LEU A 760 -1.43 0.71 41.04
C LEU A 760 -1.44 0.41 39.54
N ILE A 761 -1.95 1.33 38.72
CA ILE A 761 -1.94 1.22 37.25
C ILE A 761 -0.50 1.24 36.74
N ILE A 762 0.32 2.20 37.19
CA ILE A 762 1.72 2.28 36.77
C ILE A 762 2.49 1.03 37.20
N ASP A 763 2.27 0.52 38.42
CA ASP A 763 2.89 -0.72 38.91
C ASP A 763 2.51 -1.93 38.06
N ARG A 764 1.23 -2.06 37.67
CA ARG A 764 0.75 -3.13 36.78
C ARG A 764 1.42 -3.05 35.40
N LEU A 765 1.42 -1.88 34.77
CA LEU A 765 1.93 -1.67 33.41
C LEU A 765 3.46 -1.81 33.33
N LEU A 766 4.19 -1.43 34.39
CA LEU A 766 5.64 -1.65 34.49
C LEU A 766 5.98 -3.09 34.92
N GLY A 767 4.99 -3.92 35.26
CA GLY A 767 5.20 -5.30 35.67
C GLY A 767 5.83 -6.16 34.57
N PRO A 768 6.57 -7.23 34.91
CA PRO A 768 7.27 -8.08 33.94
C PRO A 768 6.32 -8.86 33.00
N ASN A 769 5.04 -8.98 33.38
CA ASN A 769 4.04 -9.74 32.64
C ASN A 769 3.36 -8.95 31.51
N VAL A 770 3.58 -7.64 31.44
CA VAL A 770 3.04 -6.77 30.38
C VAL A 770 4.12 -6.60 29.30
N ASP A 771 3.73 -6.68 28.03
CA ASP A 771 4.65 -6.49 26.90
C ASP A 771 5.03 -5.00 26.72
N ASP A 772 6.17 -4.75 26.07
CA ASP A 772 6.67 -3.38 25.84
C ASP A 772 5.73 -2.52 24.99
N SER A 773 4.85 -3.11 24.17
CA SER A 773 3.87 -2.34 23.38
C SER A 773 2.74 -1.84 24.28
N SER A 774 2.11 -2.72 25.07
CA SER A 774 1.03 -2.32 25.98
C SER A 774 1.48 -1.31 27.04
N ALA A 775 2.74 -1.40 27.47
CA ALA A 775 3.32 -0.47 28.44
C ALA A 775 3.88 0.83 27.81
N ALA A 776 3.81 1.03 26.49
CA ALA A 776 4.53 2.10 25.80
C ALA A 776 4.30 3.51 26.39
N GLU A 777 3.07 3.81 26.81
CA GLU A 777 2.64 5.13 27.28
C GLU A 777 2.79 5.37 28.79
N VAL A 778 3.17 4.33 29.55
CA VAL A 778 3.24 4.41 31.02
C VAL A 778 4.29 5.42 31.51
N GLY A 779 5.37 5.63 30.73
CA GLY A 779 6.41 6.59 31.05
C GLY A 779 5.87 8.02 31.08
N GLY A 780 5.03 8.39 30.10
CA GLY A 780 4.37 9.69 30.06
C GLY A 780 3.41 9.90 31.23
N LEU A 781 2.65 8.87 31.60
CA LEU A 781 1.77 8.90 32.77
C LEU A 781 2.55 9.09 34.08
N ALA A 782 3.66 8.35 34.25
CA ALA A 782 4.49 8.43 35.44
C ALA A 782 5.15 9.80 35.60
N VAL A 783 5.62 10.40 34.50
CA VAL A 783 6.13 11.78 34.49
C VAL A 783 5.09 12.76 34.98
N GLU A 784 3.89 12.75 34.37
CA GLU A 784 2.85 13.72 34.66
C GLU A 784 2.37 13.61 36.12
N LEU A 785 2.28 12.38 36.63
CA LEU A 785 1.95 12.13 38.02
C LEU A 785 2.96 12.80 38.97
N VAL A 786 4.26 12.69 38.68
CA VAL A 786 5.31 13.26 39.53
C VAL A 786 5.29 14.78 39.49
N GLU A 787 5.07 15.38 38.31
CA GLU A 787 4.99 16.83 38.15
C GLU A 787 3.76 17.42 38.86
N LYS A 788 2.58 16.80 38.73
CA LYS A 788 1.32 17.33 39.28
C LYS A 788 1.09 17.00 40.75
N ALA A 789 1.50 15.83 41.22
CA ALA A 789 1.37 15.47 42.64
C ALA A 789 2.43 16.15 43.51
N GLY A 790 3.64 16.32 42.96
CA GLY A 790 4.79 16.86 43.67
C GLY A 790 5.33 15.92 44.77
N ALA A 791 6.51 16.27 45.29
CA ALA A 791 7.20 15.47 46.32
C ALA A 791 6.39 15.37 47.64
N ASP A 792 5.60 16.40 47.96
CA ASP A 792 4.86 16.50 49.22
C ASP A 792 3.70 15.50 49.31
N LYS A 793 2.99 15.23 48.20
CA LYS A 793 1.87 14.25 48.17
C LYS A 793 2.33 12.83 47.88
N LEU A 794 3.37 12.65 47.06
CA LEU A 794 3.90 11.32 46.74
C LEU A 794 4.72 10.72 47.88
N GLY A 795 5.40 11.53 48.69
CA GLY A 795 6.16 11.08 49.86
C GLY A 795 7.05 9.85 49.55
N PRO A 796 6.88 8.70 50.24
CA PRO A 796 7.69 7.51 50.00
C PRO A 796 7.41 6.81 48.66
N TYR A 797 6.25 7.05 48.03
CA TYR A 797 5.85 6.39 46.78
C TYR A 797 6.68 6.87 45.58
N LEU A 798 7.20 8.11 45.60
CA LEU A 798 8.08 8.63 44.55
C LEU A 798 9.31 7.73 44.35
N MET A 799 9.94 7.33 45.45
CA MET A 799 11.14 6.50 45.43
C MET A 799 10.84 5.09 44.90
N GLN A 800 9.68 4.54 45.27
CA GLN A 800 9.22 3.24 44.79
C GLN A 800 8.92 3.27 43.29
N LEU A 801 8.22 4.31 42.82
CA LEU A 801 7.88 4.52 41.41
C LEU A 801 9.14 4.56 40.54
N LEU A 802 10.11 5.41 40.90
CA LEU A 802 11.35 5.56 40.15
C LEU A 802 12.21 4.29 40.17
N GLN A 803 12.16 3.51 41.26
CA GLN A 803 12.81 2.20 41.33
C GLN A 803 12.19 1.22 40.34
N VAL A 804 10.85 1.15 40.26
CA VAL A 804 10.14 0.26 39.32
C VAL A 804 10.43 0.66 37.87
N VAL A 805 10.42 1.95 37.54
CA VAL A 805 10.79 2.47 36.21
C VAL A 805 12.23 2.07 35.84
N ALA A 806 13.19 2.21 36.76
CA ALA A 806 14.58 1.82 36.51
C ALA A 806 14.73 0.30 36.28
N ILE A 807 14.01 -0.52 37.05
CA ILE A 807 13.99 -1.98 36.86
C ILE A 807 13.40 -2.33 35.49
N ARG A 808 12.27 -1.74 35.10
CA ARG A 808 11.63 -2.03 33.81
C ARG A 808 12.47 -1.56 32.62
N LEU A 809 13.16 -0.44 32.74
CA LEU A 809 14.10 0.05 31.72
C LEU A 809 15.26 -0.94 31.47
N SER A 810 15.65 -1.72 32.48
CA SER A 810 16.73 -2.70 32.34
C SER A 810 16.38 -3.85 31.39
N THR A 811 15.09 -4.22 31.32
CA THR A 811 14.56 -5.31 30.49
C THR A 811 13.95 -4.84 29.18
N ALA A 812 13.67 -3.54 29.03
CA ALA A 812 13.08 -2.98 27.81
C ALA A 812 13.99 -3.16 26.58
N GLU A 813 13.42 -3.59 25.45
CA GLU A 813 14.16 -3.82 24.21
C GLU A 813 13.76 -2.84 23.09
N ARG A 814 12.52 -2.32 23.12
CA ARG A 814 12.02 -1.42 22.07
C ARG A 814 12.45 0.03 22.29
N ALA A 815 12.94 0.69 21.23
CA ALA A 815 13.47 2.06 21.29
C ALA A 815 12.44 3.10 21.82
N ASN A 816 11.21 3.07 21.31
CA ASN A 816 10.16 4.02 21.73
C ASN A 816 9.79 3.84 23.22
N PHE A 817 9.74 2.60 23.70
CA PHE A 817 9.47 2.34 25.11
C PHE A 817 10.64 2.76 26.01
N ILE A 818 11.88 2.51 25.56
CA ILE A 818 13.09 3.00 26.22
C ILE A 818 13.05 4.54 26.32
N GLN A 819 12.70 5.23 25.22
CA GLN A 819 12.55 6.68 25.21
C GLN A 819 11.53 7.14 26.27
N ASN A 820 10.32 6.57 26.29
CA ASN A 820 9.27 6.97 27.22
C ASN A 820 9.66 6.76 28.69
N LEU A 821 10.35 5.66 29.03
CA LEU A 821 10.86 5.44 30.40
C LEU A 821 12.03 6.36 30.75
N VAL A 822 12.92 6.63 29.80
CA VAL A 822 14.06 7.54 30.00
C VAL A 822 13.60 8.97 30.22
N LEU A 823 12.55 9.41 29.53
CA LEU A 823 11.99 10.75 29.68
C LEU A 823 11.52 11.03 31.12
N VAL A 824 11.15 10.00 31.89
CA VAL A 824 10.88 10.11 33.35
C VAL A 824 12.09 10.70 34.08
N PHE A 825 13.28 10.15 33.85
CA PHE A 825 14.50 10.65 34.48
C PHE A 825 15.00 11.95 33.85
N ALA A 826 14.79 12.13 32.55
CA ALA A 826 15.17 13.35 31.84
C ALA A 826 14.43 14.57 32.42
N ARG A 827 13.10 14.51 32.55
CA ARG A 827 12.30 15.62 33.09
C ARG A 827 12.66 15.96 34.53
N LEU A 828 12.84 14.96 35.39
CA LEU A 828 13.29 15.19 36.78
C LEU A 828 14.67 15.84 36.86
N SER A 829 15.55 15.51 35.91
CA SER A 829 16.89 16.09 35.81
C SER A 829 16.90 17.52 35.28
N LEU A 830 15.79 18.03 34.73
CA LEU A 830 15.66 19.44 34.37
C LEU A 830 15.68 20.34 35.62
N THR A 831 15.10 19.89 36.73
CA THR A 831 15.03 20.65 37.98
C THR A 831 16.08 20.21 39.01
N ASN A 832 16.22 18.90 39.26
CA ASN A 832 17.05 18.38 40.35
C ASN A 832 17.95 17.21 39.90
N ALA A 833 18.81 17.44 38.89
CA ALA A 833 19.71 16.40 38.36
C ALA A 833 20.54 15.68 39.43
N LYS A 834 21.04 16.39 40.45
CA LYS A 834 21.86 15.79 41.51
C LYS A 834 21.09 14.78 42.34
N ASP A 835 19.85 15.10 42.73
CA ASP A 835 19.01 14.22 43.53
C ASP A 835 18.62 12.96 42.76
N VAL A 836 18.41 13.09 41.44
CA VAL A 836 18.17 11.93 40.55
C VAL A 836 19.39 11.00 40.51
N LEU A 837 20.60 11.54 40.38
CA LEU A 837 21.83 10.72 40.41
C LEU A 837 22.04 10.06 41.77
N ASP A 838 21.81 10.80 42.86
CA ASP A 838 21.92 10.29 44.24
C ASP A 838 20.92 9.18 44.52
N PHE A 839 19.69 9.31 44.02
CA PHE A 839 18.66 8.27 44.08
C PHE A 839 19.07 7.03 43.29
N LEU A 840 19.40 7.19 42.00
CA LEU A 840 19.75 6.07 41.12
C LEU A 840 20.99 5.31 41.63
N ALA A 841 21.92 6.00 42.30
CA ALA A 841 23.07 5.36 42.94
C ALA A 841 22.69 4.42 44.10
N GLN A 842 21.57 4.70 44.79
CA GLN A 842 21.07 3.89 45.91
C GLN A 842 20.21 2.70 45.46
N VAL A 843 19.63 2.78 44.27
CA VAL A 843 18.81 1.70 43.69
C VAL A 843 19.71 0.54 43.24
N GLN A 844 19.32 -0.67 43.60
CA GLN A 844 19.92 -1.92 43.12
C GLN A 844 18.94 -2.60 42.17
N VAL A 845 19.42 -3.03 40.99
CA VAL A 845 18.62 -3.74 40.00
C VAL A 845 19.10 -5.19 39.94
N ASP A 846 18.25 -6.12 40.38
CA ASP A 846 18.55 -7.56 40.36
C ASP A 846 18.37 -8.13 38.94
N GLY A 847 19.42 -8.73 38.34
CA GLY A 847 19.35 -9.33 37.01
C GLY A 847 20.70 -9.66 36.35
N ALA A 848 20.67 -10.22 35.13
CA ALA A 848 21.87 -10.63 34.36
C ALA A 848 22.77 -9.45 33.93
N ASN A 849 22.22 -8.23 33.88
CA ASN A 849 22.94 -6.96 33.68
C ASN A 849 23.09 -6.18 35.00
N GLY A 850 23.07 -6.87 36.15
CA GLY A 850 22.98 -6.29 37.48
C GLY A 850 24.09 -5.29 37.78
N GLY A 851 23.68 -4.13 38.27
CA GLY A 851 24.52 -3.00 38.65
C GLY A 851 23.72 -1.98 39.46
N SER A 852 24.36 -0.85 39.80
CA SER A 852 23.63 0.28 40.37
C SER A 852 22.57 0.77 39.37
N GLY A 853 21.40 1.20 39.85
CA GLY A 853 20.37 1.80 39.00
C GLY A 853 20.91 2.93 38.12
N LEU A 854 21.91 3.67 38.63
CA LEU A 854 22.62 4.70 37.88
C LEU A 854 23.35 4.16 36.65
N GLU A 855 24.03 3.01 36.77
CA GLU A 855 24.74 2.38 35.65
C GLU A 855 23.77 1.91 34.56
N VAL A 856 22.68 1.26 34.98
CA VAL A 856 21.68 0.70 34.06
C VAL A 856 20.98 1.81 33.28
N VAL A 857 20.47 2.82 33.99
CA VAL A 857 19.74 3.94 33.38
C VAL A 857 20.67 4.71 32.45
N MET A 858 21.88 5.07 32.88
CA MET A 858 22.81 5.84 32.03
C MET A 858 23.26 5.07 30.78
N ARG A 859 23.44 3.76 30.88
CA ARG A 859 23.78 2.92 29.71
C ARG A 859 22.64 2.90 28.70
N LYS A 860 21.43 2.55 29.14
CA LYS A 860 20.24 2.50 28.26
C LYS A 860 19.90 3.87 27.68
N TRP A 861 19.99 4.92 28.48
CA TRP A 861 19.75 6.30 28.07
C TRP A 861 20.70 6.73 26.94
N LEU A 862 22.02 6.61 27.16
CA LEU A 862 23.02 7.10 26.19
C LEU A 862 23.16 6.22 24.95
N GLU A 863 22.81 4.93 25.02
CA GLU A 863 22.79 4.04 23.86
C GLU A 863 21.61 4.33 22.93
N ASN A 864 20.49 4.85 23.45
CA ASN A 864 19.25 5.04 22.68
C ASN A 864 18.87 6.49 22.43
N SER A 865 19.56 7.48 23.03
CA SER A 865 19.24 8.90 22.87
C SER A 865 19.27 9.39 21.41
N VAL A 866 20.09 8.77 20.57
CA VAL A 866 20.20 9.05 19.13
C VAL A 866 18.99 8.53 18.34
N ASN A 867 18.25 7.58 18.91
CA ASN A 867 17.04 7.03 18.30
C ASN A 867 15.78 7.77 18.77
N PHE A 868 15.90 8.78 19.64
CA PHE A 868 14.73 9.46 20.16
C PHE A 868 14.05 10.29 19.07
N SER A 869 12.72 10.24 19.02
CA SER A 869 11.86 11.02 18.13
C SER A 869 10.99 12.01 18.92
N GLY A 870 10.49 13.05 18.24
CA GLY A 870 9.67 14.10 18.84
C GLY A 870 10.49 15.31 19.32
N TYR A 871 10.06 16.50 18.86
CA TYR A 871 10.74 17.78 19.11
C TYR A 871 10.95 18.05 20.61
N ASP A 872 9.88 18.03 21.40
CA ASP A 872 9.95 18.35 22.83
C ASP A 872 10.73 17.29 23.62
N ALA A 873 10.59 16.02 23.26
CA ALA A 873 11.32 14.92 23.88
C ALA A 873 12.83 15.06 23.68
N ILE A 874 13.27 15.37 22.45
CA ILE A 874 14.70 15.59 22.13
C ILE A 874 15.22 16.81 22.90
N ARG A 875 14.48 17.92 22.91
CA ARG A 875 14.87 19.13 23.64
C ARG A 875 15.04 18.88 25.14
N GLN A 876 14.04 18.28 25.79
CA GLN A 876 14.08 17.94 27.21
C GLN A 876 15.26 16.99 27.51
N ASN A 877 15.46 15.99 26.66
CA ASN A 877 16.58 15.07 26.76
C ASN A 877 17.94 15.79 26.69
N VAL A 878 18.13 16.68 25.72
CA VAL A 878 19.37 17.45 25.55
C VAL A 878 19.66 18.31 26.78
N ILE A 879 18.66 19.06 27.28
CA ILE A 879 18.82 19.92 28.46
C ILE A 879 19.10 19.09 29.73
N ALA A 880 18.46 17.93 29.87
CA ALA A 880 18.71 17.02 30.99
C ALA A 880 20.16 16.50 30.97
N LEU A 881 20.66 16.08 29.80
CA LEU A 881 22.02 15.58 29.64
C LEU A 881 23.08 16.68 29.88
N THR A 882 22.83 17.92 29.45
CA THR A 882 23.73 19.05 29.77
C THR A 882 23.71 19.41 31.26
N ASN A 883 22.57 19.31 31.94
CA ASN A 883 22.50 19.49 33.40
C ASN A 883 23.29 18.41 34.14
N ILE A 884 23.18 17.15 33.72
CA ILE A 884 23.96 16.04 34.27
C ILE A 884 25.46 16.24 34.02
N TYR A 885 25.84 16.69 32.83
CA TYR A 885 27.24 16.96 32.48
C TYR A 885 27.87 18.02 33.41
N LYS A 886 27.16 19.11 33.71
CA LYS A 886 27.63 20.21 34.57
C LYS A 886 27.90 19.82 36.03
N LEU A 887 27.40 18.66 36.49
CA LEU A 887 27.60 18.22 37.87
C LEU A 887 29.02 17.69 38.14
N HIS A 888 29.77 17.32 37.09
CA HIS A 888 31.10 16.69 37.18
C HIS A 888 31.16 15.54 38.22
N ASP A 889 30.13 14.70 38.24
CA ASP A 889 30.00 13.62 39.23
C ASP A 889 30.99 12.48 38.96
N GLU A 890 31.85 12.17 39.95
CA GLU A 890 32.86 11.11 39.83
C GLU A 890 32.26 9.71 39.63
N ARG A 891 31.01 9.47 40.07
CA ARG A 891 30.34 8.17 39.87
C ARG A 891 30.07 7.90 38.40
N LEU A 892 29.76 8.94 37.62
CA LEU A 892 29.55 8.82 36.17
C LEU A 892 30.84 8.46 35.43
N ALA A 893 31.98 9.02 35.84
CA ALA A 893 33.27 8.73 35.23
C ALA A 893 33.68 7.25 35.33
N ASN A 894 33.20 6.55 36.36
CA ASN A 894 33.48 5.12 36.58
C ASN A 894 32.58 4.19 35.75
N ILE A 895 31.50 4.70 35.14
CA ILE A 895 30.55 3.90 34.37
C ILE A 895 31.02 3.80 32.91
N GLN A 896 31.02 2.57 32.39
CA GLN A 896 31.41 2.25 31.01
C GLN A 896 30.17 1.92 30.15
N THR A 897 30.11 2.50 28.95
CA THR A 897 29.01 2.36 27.98
C THR A 897 29.52 2.04 26.56
N LYS A 898 28.62 1.59 25.67
CA LYS A 898 28.95 1.34 24.28
C LYS A 898 29.18 2.66 23.52
N GLY A 899 30.38 2.80 22.97
CA GLY A 899 30.82 3.90 22.12
C GLY A 899 30.44 3.70 20.67
N ASP A 900 31.43 3.74 19.79
CA ASP A 900 31.26 3.67 18.33
C ASP A 900 31.43 2.22 17.86
N LEU A 901 30.76 1.89 16.74
CA LEU A 901 30.96 0.61 16.07
C LEU A 901 32.38 0.54 15.49
N VAL A 902 33.13 -0.51 15.83
CA VAL A 902 34.45 -0.77 15.25
C VAL A 902 34.23 -1.34 13.85
N VAL A 903 34.19 -0.45 12.85
CA VAL A 903 34.04 -0.82 11.44
C VAL A 903 35.29 -1.58 10.99
N GLN A 904 35.13 -2.84 10.58
CA GLN A 904 36.17 -3.55 9.83
C GLN A 904 36.09 -3.10 8.36
N ASP A 905 37.22 -2.84 7.70
CA ASP A 905 37.36 -2.30 6.32
C ASP A 905 36.84 -3.24 5.19
N SER A 906 35.69 -3.88 5.40
CA SER A 906 34.98 -4.66 4.38
C SER A 906 33.95 -3.76 3.70
N THR A 907 34.13 -3.51 2.39
CA THR A 907 33.13 -2.86 1.52
C THR A 907 31.91 -3.75 1.20
N ARG A 908 31.85 -4.96 1.75
CA ARG A 908 30.79 -5.95 1.48
C ARG A 908 29.70 -5.89 2.56
N ILE A 909 28.43 -5.94 2.13
CA ILE A 909 27.27 -6.03 3.02
C ILE A 909 27.43 -7.23 3.95
N LYS A 910 27.48 -6.97 5.26
CA LYS A 910 27.58 -8.00 6.29
C LYS A 910 26.19 -8.59 6.53
N THR A 911 25.98 -9.84 6.12
CA THR A 911 24.69 -10.52 6.33
C THR A 911 24.49 -10.89 7.80
N ARG A 912 23.24 -11.10 8.25
CA ARG A 912 22.92 -11.53 9.64
C ARG A 912 23.71 -12.78 10.07
N SER A 913 24.00 -13.70 9.15
CA SER A 913 24.81 -14.90 9.40
C SER A 913 26.30 -14.59 9.64
N GLN A 914 26.85 -13.63 8.91
CA GLN A 914 28.22 -13.13 9.11
C GLN A 914 28.33 -12.29 10.38
N ALA A 915 27.33 -11.45 10.69
CA ALA A 915 27.21 -10.75 11.97
C ALA A 915 27.12 -11.70 13.16
N LYS A 916 26.52 -12.88 13.02
CA LYS A 916 26.51 -13.89 14.09
C LYS A 916 27.87 -14.58 14.29
N ARG A 917 28.65 -14.76 13.22
CA ARG A 917 30.00 -15.38 13.28
C ARG A 917 31.07 -14.39 13.73
N GLU A 918 30.93 -13.14 13.33
CA GLU A 918 31.77 -12.01 13.74
C GLU A 918 30.85 -10.92 14.29
N PRO A 919 30.47 -10.97 15.58
CA PRO A 919 29.60 -9.95 16.16
C PRO A 919 30.23 -8.57 16.07
N ASP A 920 29.37 -7.58 15.87
CA ASP A 920 29.73 -6.18 15.87
C ASP A 920 30.39 -5.80 17.20
N GLN A 921 31.63 -5.34 17.11
CA GLN A 921 32.40 -4.91 18.28
C GLN A 921 32.20 -3.41 18.44
N PHE A 922 31.83 -2.99 19.64
CA PHE A 922 31.70 -1.58 19.99
C PHE A 922 32.89 -1.19 20.86
N SER A 923 33.38 0.04 20.69
CA SER A 923 34.32 0.59 21.67
C SER A 923 33.62 0.74 23.02
N VAL A 924 34.36 0.56 24.11
CA VAL A 924 33.85 0.77 25.48
C VAL A 924 34.41 2.10 25.95
N ILE A 925 33.54 3.05 26.24
CA ILE A 925 33.94 4.41 26.62
C ILE A 925 33.28 4.86 27.94
N PRO A 926 33.91 5.78 28.69
CA PRO A 926 33.31 6.37 29.87
C PRO A 926 32.06 7.21 29.54
N VAL A 927 31.09 7.24 30.45
CA VAL A 927 29.85 8.04 30.32
C VAL A 927 30.09 9.51 29.97
N PRO A 928 31.04 10.25 30.59
CA PRO A 928 31.32 11.64 30.23
C PRO A 928 31.67 11.83 28.75
N LEU A 929 32.45 10.90 28.17
CA LEU A 929 32.80 10.95 26.75
C LEU A 929 31.60 10.62 25.86
N LYS A 930 30.79 9.62 26.23
CA LYS A 930 29.57 9.28 25.49
C LYS A 930 28.54 10.41 25.52
N LEU A 931 28.38 11.08 26.67
CA LEU A 931 27.54 12.27 26.82
C LEU A 931 27.93 13.36 25.82
N THR A 932 29.22 13.69 25.74
CA THR A 932 29.73 14.66 24.78
C THR A 932 29.44 14.22 23.34
N LYS A 933 29.70 12.95 22.98
CA LYS A 933 29.40 12.41 21.64
C LYS A 933 27.92 12.52 21.27
N VAL A 934 27.01 12.15 22.17
CA VAL A 934 25.56 12.28 21.97
C VAL A 934 25.17 13.74 21.75
N LEU A 935 25.65 14.66 22.59
CA LEU A 935 25.34 16.09 22.45
C LEU A 935 25.90 16.70 21.14
N VAL A 936 27.07 16.24 20.69
CA VAL A 936 27.64 16.63 19.38
C VAL A 936 26.86 16.03 18.22
N GLN A 937 26.30 14.83 18.38
CA GLN A 937 25.48 14.21 17.36
C GLN A 937 24.13 14.90 17.18
N GLU A 938 23.54 15.38 18.28
CA GLU A 938 22.33 16.22 18.27
C GLU A 938 22.59 17.64 17.75
N LEU A 939 23.84 18.08 17.63
CA LEU A 939 24.22 19.32 16.95
C LEU A 939 24.18 19.11 15.42
N ALA A 940 23.12 19.58 14.77
CA ALA A 940 22.97 19.55 13.32
C ALA A 940 23.64 20.78 12.69
N LEU A 941 24.44 20.58 11.64
CA LEU A 941 24.97 21.69 10.85
C LEU A 941 23.84 22.33 10.05
N PRO A 942 23.74 23.68 9.97
CA PRO A 942 22.84 24.32 9.02
C PRO A 942 23.34 24.00 7.60
N SER A 943 22.64 23.11 6.89
CA SER A 943 22.82 22.97 5.45
C SER A 943 21.92 24.00 4.76
N PRO A 944 22.42 24.79 3.80
CA PRO A 944 21.56 25.67 3.02
C PRO A 944 20.70 24.82 2.10
N THR A 945 19.39 24.82 2.35
CA THR A 945 18.32 24.45 1.40
C THR A 945 18.54 23.17 0.60
N THR A 946 18.33 22.01 1.22
CA THR A 946 17.74 20.83 0.57
C THR A 946 17.16 19.93 1.68
N PRO A 947 15.86 19.59 1.67
CA PRO A 947 15.33 18.65 2.64
C PRO A 947 15.80 17.24 2.25
N GLY A 948 16.72 16.66 3.02
CA GLY A 948 17.12 15.26 2.87
C GLY A 948 18.59 14.99 3.13
N PHE A 949 18.84 13.96 3.96
CA PHE A 949 20.09 13.22 4.18
C PHE A 949 21.18 13.81 5.10
N SER A 950 21.30 13.19 6.29
CA SER A 950 22.61 12.76 6.77
C SER A 950 22.56 11.47 7.63
N HIS A 951 22.86 10.33 7.02
CA HIS A 951 23.72 9.32 7.64
C HIS A 951 24.58 8.69 6.55
N GLY A 952 25.89 8.77 6.76
CA GLY A 952 26.91 8.53 5.74
C GLY A 952 27.19 7.05 5.53
N LEU A 953 27.29 6.67 4.26
CA LEU A 953 28.18 5.63 3.74
C LEU A 953 28.43 5.93 2.26
N GLY A 954 29.70 6.23 1.91
CA GLY A 954 30.24 5.97 0.57
C GLY A 954 30.29 7.10 -0.48
N LYS A 955 31.03 8.19 -0.24
CA LYS A 955 31.57 9.04 -1.33
C LYS A 955 33.10 8.96 -1.37
N LYS A 956 33.65 7.91 -2.01
CA LYS A 956 35.01 7.89 -2.53
C LYS A 956 35.12 6.96 -3.75
N ALA A 957 35.11 7.54 -4.94
CA ALA A 957 35.97 7.16 -6.08
C ALA A 957 35.57 7.98 -7.34
N LYS A 958 36.27 9.09 -7.58
CA LYS A 958 36.42 9.68 -8.91
C LYS A 958 37.87 10.12 -9.03
N GLU A 959 38.66 9.41 -9.85
CA GLU A 959 39.74 9.97 -10.67
C GLU A 959 40.36 8.89 -11.58
N GLY A 960 40.39 9.15 -12.89
CA GLY A 960 41.15 8.38 -13.88
C GLY A 960 40.51 8.26 -15.27
N SER A 961 40.41 9.35 -16.04
CA SER A 961 40.04 9.35 -17.48
C SER A 961 41.20 8.82 -18.38
N PRO A 962 40.97 8.44 -19.66
CA PRO A 962 40.82 9.45 -20.71
C PRO A 962 39.82 9.12 -21.85
N SER A 963 39.06 10.14 -22.25
CA SER A 963 38.62 10.51 -23.61
C SER A 963 38.41 9.42 -24.67
N GLY A 964 37.14 9.20 -25.01
CA GLY A 964 36.65 8.81 -26.33
C GLY A 964 35.28 9.47 -26.51
N GLU A 965 35.18 10.36 -27.48
CA GLU A 965 33.98 11.11 -27.86
C GLU A 965 32.83 10.17 -28.23
N ASP A 966 31.66 10.38 -27.62
CA ASP A 966 30.34 10.23 -28.24
C ASP A 966 29.33 10.82 -27.22
N ASP A 967 29.05 12.12 -27.41
CA ASP A 967 27.89 12.81 -26.84
C ASP A 967 26.65 12.27 -27.55
N ASP A 968 25.83 11.49 -26.86
CA ASP A 968 24.40 11.38 -27.14
C ASP A 968 23.66 11.25 -25.80
N GLU A 969 22.72 12.16 -25.59
CA GLU A 969 21.90 12.35 -24.39
C GLU A 969 21.13 11.08 -24.01
N TRP A 970 21.38 10.54 -22.82
CA TRP A 970 20.59 9.48 -22.18
C TRP A 970 19.82 10.07 -20.99
N GLU A 971 18.81 10.88 -21.27
CA GLU A 971 17.71 11.16 -20.33
C GLU A 971 16.40 10.74 -21.00
N ASP A 972 16.10 9.44 -20.92
CA ASP A 972 14.73 8.94 -20.95
C ASP A 972 14.74 7.72 -20.02
N GLU A 973 14.28 7.94 -18.79
CA GLU A 973 14.20 6.95 -17.72
C GLU A 973 13.32 5.76 -18.14
N PRO A 974 13.77 4.50 -17.98
CA PRO A 974 12.87 3.37 -17.91
C PRO A 974 12.18 3.36 -16.54
N THR A 975 10.88 3.07 -16.53
CA THR A 975 10.01 2.83 -15.37
C THR A 975 10.38 1.51 -14.66
N VAL A 976 11.64 1.33 -14.30
CA VAL A 976 12.11 0.29 -13.38
C VAL A 976 12.61 1.00 -12.13
N LEU A 977 12.02 0.67 -10.99
CA LEU A 977 12.39 1.22 -9.68
C LEU A 977 13.90 1.07 -9.42
N ASP A 978 14.68 2.11 -9.74
CA ASP A 978 16.07 2.22 -9.33
C ASP A 978 16.10 2.59 -7.84
N LEU A 979 16.23 1.58 -6.98
CA LEU A 979 16.41 1.75 -5.52
C LEU A 979 17.65 2.59 -5.15
N GLY A 980 18.52 2.91 -6.12
CA GLY A 980 19.66 3.81 -5.98
C GLY A 980 19.38 5.28 -6.35
N SER A 981 18.24 5.58 -7.00
CA SER A 981 17.89 6.92 -7.45
C SER A 981 17.33 7.79 -6.30
N PRO A 982 17.70 9.08 -6.21
CA PRO A 982 17.18 10.00 -5.19
C PRO A 982 15.66 10.18 -5.28
N THR A 983 15.07 10.15 -6.48
CA THR A 983 13.64 10.32 -6.73
C THR A 983 12.85 9.08 -6.33
N THR A 984 13.32 7.88 -6.68
CA THR A 984 12.64 6.62 -6.31
C THR A 984 12.72 6.35 -4.81
N ARG A 985 13.79 6.82 -4.15
CA ARG A 985 13.92 6.82 -2.69
C ARG A 985 12.99 7.83 -2.03
N GLN A 986 12.70 8.94 -2.71
CA GLN A 986 11.77 9.97 -2.29
C GLN A 986 10.32 9.51 -2.48
N ASP A 987 10.02 8.74 -3.53
CA ASP A 987 8.70 8.11 -3.76
C ASP A 987 8.46 6.94 -2.79
N LEU A 988 9.45 6.07 -2.54
CA LEU A 988 9.40 5.05 -1.48
C LEU A 988 9.30 5.66 -0.08
N MET A 989 9.87 6.85 0.14
CA MET A 989 9.67 7.62 1.38
C MET A 989 8.32 8.33 1.41
N GLY A 990 7.73 8.65 0.25
CA GLY A 990 6.36 9.17 0.10
C GLY A 990 5.30 8.15 0.51
N TYR A 991 5.52 6.87 0.19
CA TYR A 991 4.69 5.76 0.72
C TYR A 991 4.94 5.47 2.21
N MET A 992 6.03 5.99 2.80
CA MET A 992 6.26 5.98 4.25
C MET A 992 5.77 7.28 4.94
N ASP A 993 5.17 8.23 4.19
CA ASP A 993 4.83 9.59 4.65
C ASP A 993 3.59 9.63 5.57
N GLU A 994 2.95 8.49 5.87
CA GLU A 994 2.09 8.34 7.06
C GLU A 994 2.90 8.52 8.38
N SER A 995 4.23 8.50 8.28
CA SER A 995 5.17 8.72 9.38
C SER A 995 5.61 10.19 9.52
N ARG A 996 4.84 11.18 9.02
CA ARG A 996 5.18 12.61 9.19
C ARG A 996 5.42 13.02 10.66
N TRP A 997 4.89 12.24 11.61
CA TRP A 997 5.08 12.44 13.04
C TRP A 997 6.44 12.00 13.61
N ASN A 998 7.28 11.28 12.84
CA ASN A 998 8.53 10.67 13.35
C ASN A 998 9.82 11.14 12.66
N MET A 999 9.76 12.05 11.69
CA MET A 999 10.97 12.56 11.03
C MET A 999 11.66 13.63 11.91
N ARG A 1000 12.91 13.40 12.33
CA ARG A 1000 13.73 14.36 13.10
C ARG A 1000 13.90 15.66 12.30
N GLN A 1001 13.07 16.66 12.55
CA GLN A 1001 13.23 18.01 12.00
C GLN A 1001 14.25 18.81 12.83
N THR A 1002 14.96 19.73 12.17
CA THR A 1002 15.95 20.60 12.81
C THR A 1002 15.26 21.63 13.70
N ASP A 1003 15.47 21.53 15.01
CA ASP A 1003 15.02 22.54 15.98
C ASP A 1003 16.05 23.66 16.17
N ASP A 1004 15.76 24.86 15.66
CA ASP A 1004 16.59 26.05 15.84
C ASP A 1004 16.82 26.42 17.31
N GLU A 1005 15.90 26.12 18.23
CA GLU A 1005 16.05 26.45 19.66
C GLU A 1005 17.03 25.49 20.37
N THR A 1006 16.87 24.17 20.17
CA THR A 1006 17.82 23.17 20.68
C THR A 1006 19.21 23.36 20.09
N GLN A 1007 19.32 23.71 18.80
CA GLN A 1007 20.61 24.05 18.19
C GLN A 1007 21.25 25.28 18.87
N LYS A 1008 20.51 26.38 19.03
CA LYS A 1008 21.02 27.57 19.74
C LYS A 1008 21.50 27.25 21.15
N TYR A 1009 20.73 26.45 21.89
CA TYR A 1009 21.08 26.01 23.24
C TYR A 1009 22.38 25.18 23.26
N LEU A 1010 22.52 24.22 22.34
CA LEU A 1010 23.74 23.40 22.22
C LEU A 1010 24.96 24.22 21.85
N VAL A 1011 24.81 25.21 20.95
CA VAL A 1011 25.90 26.13 20.57
C VAL A 1011 26.37 26.95 21.78
N GLU A 1012 25.44 27.52 22.54
CA GLU A 1012 25.77 28.26 23.77
C GLU A 1012 26.44 27.36 24.81
N PHE A 1013 25.94 26.14 24.98
CA PHE A 1013 26.51 25.14 25.88
C PHE A 1013 27.95 24.79 25.51
N PHE A 1014 28.23 24.41 24.26
CA PHE A 1014 29.59 24.04 23.84
C PHE A 1014 30.56 25.23 23.87
N ASN A 1015 30.10 26.46 23.61
CA ASN A 1015 30.92 27.67 23.79
C ASN A 1015 31.35 27.84 25.25
N ASN A 1016 30.44 27.63 26.20
CA ASN A 1016 30.74 27.73 27.63
C ASN A 1016 31.69 26.61 28.08
N VAL A 1017 31.42 25.37 27.69
CA VAL A 1017 32.22 24.19 28.08
C VAL A 1017 33.61 24.17 27.41
N SER A 1018 33.76 24.76 26.22
CA SER A 1018 35.07 24.84 25.55
C SER A 1018 36.16 25.55 26.37
N ASN A 1019 35.74 26.42 27.30
CA ASN A 1019 36.62 27.17 28.19
C ASN A 1019 36.90 26.44 29.53
N GLU A 1020 36.30 25.27 29.77
CA GLU A 1020 36.46 24.52 31.03
C GLU A 1020 37.74 23.65 31.05
N PRO A 1021 38.43 23.56 32.21
CA PRO A 1021 39.57 22.67 32.37
C PRO A 1021 39.11 21.20 32.34
N GLY A 1022 39.58 20.43 31.35
CA GLY A 1022 39.24 19.01 31.17
C GLY A 1022 38.48 18.70 29.86
N PHE A 1023 37.80 19.68 29.27
CA PHE A 1023 37.12 19.48 27.98
C PHE A 1023 38.10 19.24 26.84
N GLN A 1024 39.31 19.80 26.90
CA GLN A 1024 40.36 19.56 25.89
C GLN A 1024 40.75 18.08 25.76
N GLU A 1025 40.78 17.34 26.88
CA GLU A 1025 41.08 15.91 26.88
C GLU A 1025 39.94 15.09 26.25
N LEU A 1026 38.70 15.48 26.54
CA LEU A 1026 37.50 14.90 25.91
C LEU A 1026 37.45 15.22 24.41
N TYR A 1027 37.76 16.45 24.03
CA TYR A 1027 37.77 16.90 22.63
C TYR A 1027 38.76 16.11 21.77
N HIS A 1028 39.95 15.82 22.29
CA HIS A 1028 40.93 14.97 21.61
C HIS A 1028 40.50 13.51 21.47
N SER A 1029 39.53 13.07 22.27
CA SER A 1029 38.98 11.71 22.24
C SER A 1029 37.78 11.54 21.29
N LEU A 1030 37.34 12.63 20.64
CA LEU A 1030 36.26 12.63 19.64
C LEU A 1030 36.79 12.20 18.25
N THR A 1031 35.90 11.65 17.42
CA THR A 1031 36.22 11.29 16.02
C THR A 1031 36.50 12.54 15.17
N ASP A 1032 37.13 12.37 14.01
CA ASP A 1032 37.42 13.50 13.11
C ASP A 1032 36.11 14.20 12.65
N GLU A 1033 35.05 13.44 12.37
CA GLU A 1033 33.74 13.98 11.98
C GLU A 1033 33.07 14.78 13.11
N GLU A 1034 33.12 14.29 14.35
CA GLU A 1034 32.60 14.97 15.54
C GLU A 1034 33.36 16.28 15.81
N ARG A 1035 34.70 16.26 15.65
CA ARG A 1035 35.54 17.45 15.78
C ARG A 1035 35.25 18.47 14.68
N GLU A 1036 34.99 18.02 13.46
CA GLU A 1036 34.62 18.89 12.33
C GLU A 1036 33.27 19.59 12.57
N LYS A 1037 32.28 18.89 13.15
CA LYS A 1037 30.99 19.50 13.54
C LYS A 1037 31.17 20.62 14.57
N LEU A 1038 31.96 20.37 15.62
CA LEU A 1038 32.27 21.38 16.63
C LEU A 1038 33.10 22.55 16.07
N HIS A 1039 33.97 22.32 15.08
CA HIS A 1039 34.72 23.39 14.42
C HIS A 1039 33.83 24.29 13.56
N LYS A 1040 32.94 23.72 12.75
CA LYS A 1040 32.02 24.47 11.88
C LYS A 1040 31.06 25.37 12.67
N MET A 1041 30.75 25.02 13.92
CA MET A 1041 30.00 25.84 14.87
C MET A 1041 30.65 27.20 15.13
N ASN A 1042 31.99 27.24 15.24
CA ASN A 1042 32.73 28.48 15.52
C ASN A 1042 32.78 29.42 14.31
N ASP A 1043 32.75 28.88 13.08
CA ASP A 1043 32.78 29.67 11.85
C ASP A 1043 31.42 30.34 11.54
N THR A 1044 30.29 29.71 11.91
CA THR A 1044 28.95 30.30 11.69
C THR A 1044 28.70 31.54 12.55
N ASN A 1045 29.29 31.62 13.75
CA ASN A 1045 29.20 32.79 14.62
C ASN A 1045 30.02 33.99 14.13
N GLN A 1046 31.08 33.78 13.33
CA GLN A 1046 31.82 34.90 12.74
C GLN A 1046 31.02 35.59 11.63
N VAL A 1047 30.18 34.86 10.90
CA VAL A 1047 29.36 35.43 9.81
C VAL A 1047 28.20 36.28 10.33
N ASN A 1048 27.54 35.88 11.43
CA ASN A 1048 26.43 36.64 12.03
C ASN A 1048 26.86 37.93 12.78
N SER A 1049 28.14 38.09 13.09
CA SER A 1049 28.67 39.31 13.72
C SER A 1049 28.93 40.46 12.72
N ASN A 1050 28.98 40.16 11.42
CA ASN A 1050 29.06 41.14 10.34
C ASN A 1050 27.67 41.38 9.72
N GLY A 1051 26.79 42.04 10.47
CA GLY A 1051 25.45 42.39 9.99
C GLY A 1051 25.48 43.24 8.71
N GLN A 1052 25.08 42.65 7.59
CA GLN A 1052 24.49 43.38 6.48
C GLN A 1052 22.97 43.23 6.57
N VAL A 1053 22.32 44.33 6.95
CA VAL A 1053 20.88 44.53 6.84
C VAL A 1053 20.52 44.69 5.35
N PRO A 1054 19.65 43.88 4.74
CA PRO A 1054 18.94 44.27 3.54
C PRO A 1054 17.74 45.13 3.95
N ALA A 1055 17.64 46.30 3.32
CA ALA A 1055 16.60 47.30 3.57
C ALA A 1055 15.18 46.78 3.29
N GLN A 1056 14.22 47.38 4.00
CA GLN A 1056 12.76 47.19 3.92
C GLN A 1056 12.19 47.20 2.50
#